data_AF-A0A1U7SBM1-F1
#
_entry.id   AF-A0A1U7SBM1-F1
#
_cell.length_a   1.000
_cell.length_b   1.000
_cell.length_c   1.000
_cell.angle_alpha   90.00
_cell.angle_beta   90.00
_cell.angle_gamma   90.00
#
_symmetry.space_group_name_H-M   'P 1'
#
loop_
_entity.id
_entity.type
_entity.pdbx_description
1 polymer ?
#
loop_
_entity_poly.entity_id
_entity_poly.type
_entity_poly.pdbx_seq_one_letter_code
_entity_poly.pdbx_strand_id
1 'polypeptide(L)'
;MGVDAELLSVRDAFALAQKPHRQKPQQNQAKLVAALRRTYAQLDEKKHFHEEFLHFLKYPMVVYKREPAVEQVINFAAKFVSSLYQADEEGVTEEEENNSLLNYLFNFLLESHNANSHAVRFRACQLVNTLLENMPENAQIDDELFDKINEAMLIRLKDKFPNVRIQAVPALSRLQDPKDENCSVVNVYNTLLENDSNSEVRRAVLSCIAPSAQTLPKIVGRIMDVKEAVRKLAYEVLAEKVPMKVLSIAQRVKLLQQGLNDRSDAVKEVVKKKLLQSWLRVTEGDVLELLHRLDVEDCPEVAVPMLNAMFSLSSISDLVQNCKNLDSRKMIPVEELTAENALYWRSLCEYLKSKGEEGEALLEQIVPEPAIYAEYLLSYLQSIPVLSEKQREDFSCIEHLMTKEFIGQQLSLLIGCMDTTEEGGRKRLLAVLQEILILPTTSLSLISSLAEILLSIIKDDDKRIETVAEIISEVREPIVTFDKPIDATEIRKQKLKLAEIKVKLFETKVALEECIDLQDFNRASVLKEKITELEHIKNDLIKEAEQPEIEEMRVEKNDPETLLKCLMICYELLKQMSFVKGIGSTTNGIVESLILPGITNVHPAVRNMAVLCLGCCALQDKDFAHQHLALLLQVLQIDDITVKLSALKAVFDQLMLFGIEPFKVKKTSDPESEDAEIRSRDCEEEENKCKEAEEETDTVHNLLQLLSSFLDSEFSELRTEAAEGLVKLMFSGRLIGARLLSRLVLLWYNPVTEDDTRLRHCLGVFFPLFAYANRANQECFEEAYLPTLRTLFHAPASSPLTEVDIGNVSELLVDLTRPSGLNPQAKNSQDYQNLTVHDSLAMKICNAILMDPTAPDVRIYAKALSSLELSKYSIKDLLILFDEILKKVKDKLCQRAIEKIKTDFRKHNDIGKDHSAVVQDTGTTTSEDVNQIEDEEKKATVQTPVNEDDKQNATRKMKSTRGKTNGGRRKVTTEAVNKRRRNKTIEFDSESGDEVPEPVSVPSSRPSRRAKTAAIEKTRMNLTGLINEAADE
;
A
#
# COMPACT_ATOMS: atom_id res chain seq x y z
N MET A 1 -57.98 43.33 10.47
CA MET A 1 -57.40 44.69 10.53
C MET A 1 -57.34 45.23 9.12
N GLY A 2 -58.02 46.36 8.87
CA GLY A 2 -57.73 47.41 7.86
C GLY A 2 -57.57 47.05 6.39
N VAL A 3 -58.39 47.69 5.54
CA VAL A 3 -58.43 47.60 4.07
C VAL A 3 -57.40 48.53 3.37
N ASP A 4 -56.52 49.22 4.11
CA ASP A 4 -55.43 50.02 3.52
C ASP A 4 -54.06 49.55 4.02
N ALA A 5 -53.53 48.48 3.43
CA ALA A 5 -52.11 48.16 3.54
C ALA A 5 -51.43 48.65 2.26
N GLU A 6 -50.54 49.65 2.37
CA GLU A 6 -49.73 50.13 1.24
C GLU A 6 -49.14 48.94 0.45
N LEU A 7 -49.43 48.92 -0.85
CA LEU A 7 -48.88 47.90 -1.75
C LEU A 7 -47.36 47.99 -1.72
N LEU A 8 -46.71 46.87 -1.40
CA LEU A 8 -45.25 46.81 -1.28
C LEU A 8 -44.63 46.97 -2.68
N SER A 9 -43.85 48.04 -2.88
CA SER A 9 -43.11 48.26 -4.13
C SER A 9 -41.98 47.24 -4.30
N VAL A 10 -41.56 46.99 -5.56
CA VAL A 10 -40.43 46.10 -5.86
C VAL A 10 -39.15 46.60 -5.18
N ARG A 11 -38.91 47.91 -5.22
CA ARG A 11 -37.75 48.56 -4.60
C ARG A 11 -37.71 48.31 -3.09
N ASP A 12 -38.83 48.50 -2.41
CA ASP A 12 -38.91 48.34 -0.95
C ASP A 12 -38.81 46.88 -0.57
N ALA A 13 -39.39 45.98 -1.36
CA ALA A 13 -39.23 44.53 -1.17
C ALA A 13 -37.75 44.12 -1.25
N PHE A 14 -37.02 44.59 -2.26
CA PHE A 14 -35.59 44.32 -2.41
C PHE A 14 -34.76 44.94 -1.27
N ALA A 15 -35.06 46.19 -0.88
CA ALA A 15 -34.36 46.87 0.22
C ALA A 15 -34.61 46.19 1.59
N LEU A 16 -35.82 45.69 1.83
CA LEU A 16 -36.15 44.92 3.03
C LEU A 16 -35.52 43.53 3.01
N ALA A 17 -35.44 42.88 1.84
CA ALA A 17 -34.80 41.59 1.67
C ALA A 17 -33.27 41.62 1.94
N GLN A 18 -32.61 42.78 1.79
CA GLN A 18 -31.18 42.95 2.08
C GLN A 18 -30.83 42.92 3.58
N LYS A 19 -31.80 43.11 4.47
CA LYS A 19 -31.53 43.32 5.91
C LYS A 19 -31.29 41.98 6.63
N PRO A 20 -30.15 41.80 7.33
CA PRO A 20 -29.91 40.61 8.15
C PRO A 20 -30.76 40.66 9.42
N HIS A 21 -31.78 39.80 9.51
CA HIS A 21 -32.68 39.75 10.67
C HIS A 21 -32.28 38.67 11.68
N ARG A 22 -31.98 39.09 12.91
CA ARG A 22 -31.39 38.26 13.99
C ARG A 22 -32.32 37.19 14.60
N GLN A 23 -33.63 37.16 14.30
CA GLN A 23 -34.57 36.32 15.06
C GLN A 23 -35.48 35.36 14.27
N LYS A 24 -35.40 35.25 12.94
CA LYS A 24 -35.93 34.17 12.06
C LYS A 24 -36.00 34.66 10.59
N PRO A 25 -34.92 34.51 9.79
CA PRO A 25 -34.87 35.06 8.44
C PRO A 25 -35.88 34.44 7.45
N GLN A 26 -36.15 33.13 7.53
CA GLN A 26 -37.08 32.43 6.63
C GLN A 26 -38.53 32.90 6.79
N GLN A 27 -38.95 33.15 8.03
CA GLN A 27 -40.33 33.54 8.36
C GLN A 27 -40.66 34.99 7.95
N ASN A 28 -39.63 35.82 7.69
CA ASN A 28 -39.81 37.19 7.21
C ASN A 28 -39.74 37.27 5.67
N GLN A 29 -38.86 36.49 5.03
CA GLN A 29 -38.87 36.37 3.56
C GLN A 29 -40.21 35.83 3.05
N ALA A 30 -40.81 34.85 3.74
CA ALA A 30 -42.14 34.36 3.38
C ALA A 30 -43.23 35.45 3.46
N LYS A 31 -43.14 36.37 4.44
CA LYS A 31 -44.04 37.54 4.55
C LYS A 31 -43.82 38.54 3.42
N LEU A 32 -42.56 38.82 3.07
CA LEU A 32 -42.22 39.69 1.94
C LEU A 32 -42.71 39.09 0.61
N VAL A 33 -42.53 37.78 0.42
CA VAL A 33 -43.03 37.04 -0.75
C VAL A 33 -44.56 37.15 -0.81
N ALA A 34 -45.26 36.88 0.29
CA ALA A 34 -46.72 36.98 0.34
C ALA A 34 -47.22 38.42 0.11
N ALA A 35 -46.54 39.42 0.65
CA ALA A 35 -46.88 40.83 0.45
C ALA A 35 -46.68 41.25 -1.01
N LEU A 36 -45.52 40.95 -1.60
CA LEU A 36 -45.24 41.26 -3.00
C LEU A 36 -46.13 40.45 -3.96
N ARG A 37 -46.52 39.23 -3.60
CA ARG A 37 -47.47 38.41 -4.37
C ARG A 37 -48.87 39.03 -4.39
N ARG A 38 -49.31 39.63 -3.28
CA ARG A 38 -50.56 40.41 -3.25
C ARG A 38 -50.46 41.65 -4.15
N THR A 39 -49.33 42.36 -4.12
CA THR A 39 -49.10 43.48 -5.04
C THR A 39 -49.17 43.01 -6.49
N TYR A 40 -48.48 41.91 -6.84
CA TYR A 40 -48.47 41.37 -8.20
C TYR A 40 -49.86 40.91 -8.67
N ALA A 41 -50.66 40.31 -7.79
CA ALA A 41 -52.01 39.83 -8.12
C ALA A 41 -53.04 40.96 -8.31
N GLN A 42 -52.79 42.16 -7.77
CA GLN A 42 -53.68 43.32 -7.88
C GLN A 42 -53.38 44.21 -9.09
N LEU A 43 -52.36 43.89 -9.89
CA LEU A 43 -51.98 44.68 -11.06
C LEU A 43 -52.66 44.15 -12.32
N ASP A 44 -53.37 45.05 -13.02
CA ASP A 44 -54.00 44.75 -14.31
C ASP A 44 -52.96 44.63 -15.44
N GLU A 45 -51.94 45.50 -15.46
CA GLU A 45 -50.85 45.48 -16.45
C GLU A 45 -49.53 44.98 -15.83
N LYS A 46 -49.20 43.72 -16.07
CA LYS A 46 -48.05 43.03 -15.44
C LYS A 46 -46.69 43.39 -16.04
N LYS A 47 -46.65 43.90 -17.27
CA LYS A 47 -45.40 44.21 -18.00
C LYS A 47 -44.53 45.24 -17.29
N HIS A 48 -45.13 46.32 -16.76
CA HIS A 48 -44.39 47.35 -16.04
C HIS A 48 -43.70 46.78 -14.79
N PHE A 49 -44.40 45.89 -14.07
CA PHE A 49 -43.83 45.21 -12.91
C PHE A 49 -42.65 44.32 -13.30
N HIS A 50 -42.74 43.60 -14.42
CA HIS A 50 -41.65 42.75 -14.90
C HIS A 50 -40.39 43.57 -15.22
N GLU A 51 -40.54 44.71 -15.91
CA GLU A 51 -39.44 45.63 -16.22
C GLU A 51 -38.82 46.24 -14.96
N GLU A 52 -39.65 46.68 -14.00
CA GLU A 52 -39.20 47.21 -12.71
C GLU A 52 -38.46 46.15 -11.89
N PHE A 53 -38.97 44.92 -11.86
CA PHE A 53 -38.34 43.78 -11.20
C PHE A 53 -36.95 43.48 -11.77
N LEU A 54 -36.82 43.42 -13.09
CA LEU A 54 -35.50 43.24 -13.72
C LEU A 54 -34.56 44.42 -13.49
N HIS A 55 -35.09 45.65 -13.46
CA HIS A 55 -34.28 46.84 -13.18
C HIS A 55 -33.59 46.72 -11.81
N PHE A 56 -34.33 46.37 -10.76
CA PHE A 56 -33.76 46.19 -9.42
C PHE A 56 -32.93 44.91 -9.27
N LEU A 57 -33.23 43.85 -10.03
CA LEU A 57 -32.44 42.62 -10.06
C LEU A 57 -31.04 42.80 -10.68
N LYS A 58 -30.85 43.77 -11.58
CA LYS A 58 -29.53 44.05 -12.19
C LYS A 58 -28.48 44.50 -11.17
N TYR A 59 -28.87 45.17 -10.08
CA TYR A 59 -27.97 45.64 -9.03
C TYR A 59 -27.21 44.50 -8.32
N PRO A 60 -27.87 43.45 -7.79
CA PRO A 60 -27.16 42.29 -7.25
C PRO A 60 -26.44 41.46 -8.33
N MET A 61 -26.92 41.45 -9.58
CA MET A 61 -26.32 40.65 -10.67
C MET A 61 -24.90 41.10 -11.06
N VAL A 62 -24.53 42.36 -10.85
CA VAL A 62 -23.17 42.85 -11.16
C VAL A 62 -22.15 42.57 -10.05
N VAL A 63 -22.56 41.96 -8.93
CA VAL A 63 -21.70 41.69 -7.76
C VAL A 63 -21.25 40.22 -7.75
N TYR A 64 -19.96 39.98 -8.00
CA TYR A 64 -19.39 38.62 -7.98
C TYR A 64 -19.16 38.06 -6.58
N LYS A 65 -18.81 38.92 -5.61
CA LYS A 65 -18.57 38.48 -4.23
C LYS A 65 -19.87 37.99 -3.61
N ARG A 66 -19.81 36.91 -2.83
CA ARG A 66 -20.94 36.37 -2.08
C ARG A 66 -21.21 37.18 -0.82
N GLU A 67 -21.62 38.42 -0.99
CA GLU A 67 -22.02 39.29 0.12
C GLU A 67 -23.38 38.86 0.66
N PRO A 68 -23.57 38.73 1.99
CA PRO A 68 -24.82 38.21 2.55
C PRO A 68 -26.08 38.97 2.11
N ALA A 69 -26.00 40.28 1.98
CA ALA A 69 -27.12 41.11 1.50
C ALA A 69 -27.51 40.77 0.05
N VAL A 70 -26.52 40.51 -0.81
CA VAL A 70 -26.74 40.12 -2.20
C VAL A 70 -27.36 38.72 -2.27
N GLU A 71 -26.81 37.75 -1.52
CA GLU A 71 -27.36 36.38 -1.48
C GLU A 71 -28.81 36.37 -0.97
N GLN A 72 -29.15 37.20 0.03
CA GLN A 72 -30.51 37.29 0.55
C GLN A 72 -31.49 37.84 -0.49
N VAL A 73 -31.09 38.83 -1.29
CA VAL A 73 -31.91 39.37 -2.39
C VAL A 73 -32.09 38.35 -3.50
N ILE A 74 -31.02 37.67 -3.92
CA ILE A 74 -31.07 36.62 -4.94
C ILE A 74 -32.03 35.49 -4.51
N ASN A 75 -31.91 35.03 -3.26
CA ASN A 75 -32.79 34.01 -2.70
C ASN A 75 -34.25 34.50 -2.57
N PHE A 76 -34.46 35.75 -2.17
CA PHE A 76 -35.80 36.34 -2.11
C PHE A 76 -36.44 36.42 -3.50
N ALA A 77 -35.70 36.93 -4.48
CA ALA A 77 -36.17 37.06 -5.87
C ALA A 77 -36.54 35.69 -6.44
N ALA A 78 -35.69 34.68 -6.27
CA ALA A 78 -35.97 33.32 -6.75
C ALA A 78 -37.20 32.71 -6.07
N LYS A 79 -37.34 32.82 -4.74
CA LYS A 79 -38.51 32.33 -4.00
C LYS A 79 -39.80 33.04 -4.38
N PHE A 80 -39.74 34.37 -4.55
CA PHE A 80 -40.91 35.14 -4.97
C PHE A 80 -41.38 34.69 -6.35
N VAL A 81 -40.48 34.65 -7.33
CA VAL A 81 -40.82 34.28 -8.71
C VAL A 81 -41.30 32.82 -8.79
N SER A 82 -40.64 31.89 -8.09
CA SER A 82 -41.07 30.49 -8.05
C SER A 82 -42.41 30.29 -7.33
N SER A 83 -42.77 31.17 -6.38
CA SER A 83 -44.09 31.11 -5.69
C SER A 83 -45.26 31.53 -6.57
N LEU A 84 -44.98 32.12 -7.73
CA LEU A 84 -45.98 32.48 -8.75
C LEU A 84 -46.22 31.34 -9.74
N TYR A 85 -45.44 30.26 -9.68
CA TYR A 85 -45.71 29.06 -10.46
C TYR A 85 -47.05 28.47 -10.02
N GLN A 86 -47.95 28.30 -10.98
CA GLN A 86 -49.23 27.60 -10.83
C GLN A 86 -49.16 26.42 -11.79
N ALA A 87 -49.35 25.19 -11.29
CA ALA A 87 -49.45 24.02 -12.15
C ALA A 87 -50.80 24.08 -12.87
N ASP A 88 -50.79 23.93 -14.19
CA ASP A 88 -51.90 23.98 -15.15
C ASP A 88 -53.29 23.92 -14.48
N GLU A 89 -53.86 25.08 -14.16
CA GLU A 89 -55.30 25.18 -13.91
C GLU A 89 -55.97 25.20 -15.30
N GLU A 90 -56.86 24.23 -15.57
CA GLU A 90 -57.63 24.13 -16.81
C GLU A 90 -58.29 25.48 -17.16
N GLY A 91 -57.70 26.23 -18.11
CA GLY A 91 -58.26 27.51 -18.59
C GLY A 91 -57.27 28.66 -18.80
N VAL A 92 -55.98 28.51 -18.51
CA VAL A 92 -54.96 29.54 -18.85
C VAL A 92 -54.60 29.47 -20.34
N THR A 93 -54.54 30.62 -21.02
CA THR A 93 -54.16 30.68 -22.44
C THR A 93 -52.63 30.64 -22.61
N GLU A 94 -52.12 30.06 -23.71
CA GLU A 94 -50.66 30.02 -24.02
C GLU A 94 -50.01 31.43 -24.00
N GLU A 95 -50.78 32.49 -24.29
CA GLU A 95 -50.31 33.89 -24.21
C GLU A 95 -50.16 34.40 -22.77
N GLU A 96 -50.94 33.89 -21.82
CA GLU A 96 -50.87 34.25 -20.40
C GLU A 96 -49.74 33.51 -19.68
N GLU A 97 -49.43 32.28 -20.09
CA GLU A 97 -48.26 31.50 -19.61
C GLU A 97 -46.93 32.09 -20.10
N ASN A 98 -46.86 32.47 -21.38
CA ASN A 98 -45.68 33.14 -21.95
C ASN A 98 -45.42 34.52 -21.31
N ASN A 99 -46.46 35.21 -20.85
CA ASN A 99 -46.38 36.46 -20.11
C ASN A 99 -46.21 36.27 -18.59
N SER A 100 -45.82 35.07 -18.13
CA SER A 100 -45.48 34.87 -16.72
C SER A 100 -44.16 35.57 -16.35
N LEU A 101 -44.08 36.11 -15.13
CA LEU A 101 -42.82 36.69 -14.62
C LEU A 101 -41.67 35.66 -14.59
N LEU A 102 -41.99 34.38 -14.43
CA LEU A 102 -41.03 33.28 -14.44
C LEU A 102 -40.38 33.13 -15.82
N ASN A 103 -41.17 33.01 -16.89
CA ASN A 103 -40.67 32.91 -18.26
C ASN A 103 -39.95 34.18 -18.69
N TYR A 104 -40.47 35.35 -18.32
CA TYR A 104 -39.80 36.63 -18.56
C TYR A 104 -38.42 36.71 -17.89
N LEU A 105 -38.31 36.26 -16.64
CA LEU A 105 -37.03 36.22 -15.93
C LEU A 105 -36.07 35.21 -16.55
N PHE A 106 -36.52 33.99 -16.87
CA PHE A 106 -35.66 33.00 -17.52
C PHE A 106 -35.10 33.51 -18.84
N ASN A 107 -35.94 34.07 -19.72
CA ASN A 107 -35.48 34.64 -20.99
C ASN A 107 -34.42 35.73 -20.78
N PHE A 108 -34.63 36.66 -19.84
CA PHE A 108 -33.63 37.67 -19.50
C PHE A 108 -32.30 37.06 -19.00
N LEU A 109 -32.36 36.03 -18.16
CA LEU A 109 -31.16 35.37 -17.63
C LEU A 109 -30.41 34.61 -18.73
N LEU A 110 -31.13 33.98 -19.65
CA LEU A 110 -30.59 33.24 -20.79
C LEU A 110 -29.98 34.19 -21.82
N GLU A 111 -30.53 35.37 -22.05
CA GLU A 111 -29.87 36.42 -22.84
C GLU A 111 -28.60 36.96 -22.13
N SER A 112 -28.67 37.10 -20.81
CA SER A 112 -27.58 37.64 -19.99
C SER A 112 -26.46 36.63 -19.72
N HIS A 113 -26.66 35.35 -20.02
CA HIS A 113 -25.73 34.28 -19.65
C HIS A 113 -24.35 34.46 -20.29
N ASN A 114 -24.24 35.16 -21.44
CA ASN A 114 -23.01 35.38 -22.19
C ASN A 114 -22.39 36.78 -22.00
N ALA A 115 -22.78 37.49 -20.95
CA ALA A 115 -22.28 38.83 -20.66
C ALA A 115 -20.74 38.87 -20.48
N ASN A 116 -20.12 39.99 -20.86
CA ASN A 116 -18.67 40.21 -20.69
C ASN A 116 -18.22 40.10 -19.21
N SER A 117 -19.08 40.54 -18.29
CA SER A 117 -18.85 40.51 -16.85
C SER A 117 -19.03 39.10 -16.31
N HIS A 118 -17.95 38.57 -15.73
CA HIS A 118 -18.00 37.27 -15.04
C HIS A 118 -18.94 37.27 -13.83
N ALA A 119 -19.19 38.43 -13.21
CA ALA A 119 -20.18 38.58 -12.13
C ALA A 119 -21.59 38.28 -12.64
N VAL A 120 -21.96 38.87 -13.78
CA VAL A 120 -23.29 38.70 -14.39
C VAL A 120 -23.49 37.27 -14.83
N ARG A 121 -22.48 36.64 -15.48
CA ARG A 121 -22.56 35.22 -15.87
C ARG A 121 -22.75 34.30 -14.66
N PHE A 122 -22.01 34.56 -13.58
CA PHE A 122 -22.14 33.82 -12.32
C PHE A 122 -23.54 33.96 -11.72
N ARG A 123 -24.06 35.19 -11.62
CA ARG A 123 -25.38 35.48 -11.04
C ARG A 123 -26.53 34.98 -11.92
N ALA A 124 -26.37 35.01 -13.25
CA ALA A 124 -27.33 34.44 -14.19
C ALA A 124 -27.45 32.92 -13.97
N CYS A 125 -26.33 32.18 -13.96
CA CYS A 125 -26.35 30.74 -13.70
C CYS A 125 -26.87 30.42 -12.29
N GLN A 126 -26.50 31.22 -11.28
CA GLN A 126 -27.01 31.04 -9.92
C GLN A 126 -28.52 31.23 -9.85
N LEU A 127 -29.07 32.28 -10.47
CA LEU A 127 -30.51 32.52 -10.48
C LEU A 127 -31.26 31.43 -11.23
N VAL A 128 -30.76 30.98 -12.39
CA VAL A 128 -31.34 29.84 -13.12
C VAL A 128 -31.38 28.61 -12.22
N ASN A 129 -30.25 28.26 -11.59
CA ASN A 129 -30.19 27.14 -10.64
C ASN A 129 -31.20 27.30 -9.48
N THR A 130 -31.18 28.44 -8.78
CA THR A 130 -32.03 28.67 -7.62
C THR A 130 -33.52 28.73 -7.99
N LEU A 131 -33.88 29.17 -9.20
CA LEU A 131 -35.25 29.09 -9.69
C LEU A 131 -35.66 27.62 -9.91
N LEU A 132 -34.85 26.84 -10.63
CA LEU A 132 -35.09 25.41 -10.87
C LEU A 132 -35.18 24.59 -9.57
N GLU A 133 -34.39 24.94 -8.55
CA GLU A 133 -34.39 24.29 -7.23
C GLU A 133 -35.64 24.62 -6.41
N ASN A 134 -36.20 25.82 -6.53
CA ASN A 134 -37.40 26.22 -5.77
C ASN A 134 -38.71 25.83 -6.47
N MET A 135 -38.67 25.32 -7.70
CA MET A 135 -39.85 24.78 -8.38
C MET A 135 -40.21 23.39 -7.85
N PRO A 136 -41.51 23.04 -7.77
CA PRO A 136 -41.97 21.70 -7.38
C PRO A 136 -41.30 20.56 -8.17
N GLU A 137 -41.22 19.37 -7.58
CA GLU A 137 -40.61 18.19 -8.24
C GLU A 137 -41.34 17.80 -9.53
N ASN A 138 -42.67 17.97 -9.56
CA ASN A 138 -43.55 17.73 -10.71
C ASN A 138 -43.74 18.96 -11.62
N ALA A 139 -42.95 20.02 -11.46
CA ALA A 139 -43.05 21.20 -12.30
C ALA A 139 -42.70 20.87 -13.75
N GLN A 140 -43.58 21.25 -14.68
CA GLN A 140 -43.36 21.18 -16.11
C GLN A 140 -42.90 22.55 -16.62
N ILE A 141 -41.96 22.53 -17.56
CA ILE A 141 -41.44 23.69 -18.28
C ILE A 141 -41.66 23.40 -19.76
N ASP A 142 -41.98 24.42 -20.55
CA ASP A 142 -42.13 24.29 -21.99
C ASP A 142 -40.84 23.81 -22.66
N ASP A 143 -40.97 22.98 -23.71
CA ASP A 143 -39.84 22.36 -24.41
C ASP A 143 -38.86 23.41 -24.97
N GLU A 144 -39.36 24.56 -25.44
CA GLU A 144 -38.50 25.63 -25.97
C GLU A 144 -37.61 26.26 -24.88
N LEU A 145 -38.18 26.57 -23.71
CA LEU A 145 -37.41 27.09 -22.59
C LEU A 145 -36.46 26.03 -22.02
N PHE A 146 -36.89 24.77 -21.97
CA PHE A 146 -36.03 23.65 -21.59
C PHE A 146 -34.79 23.59 -22.48
N ASP A 147 -34.94 23.62 -23.80
CA ASP A 147 -33.85 23.57 -24.76
C ASP A 147 -32.90 24.77 -24.59
N LYS A 148 -33.46 25.99 -24.43
CA LYS A 148 -32.66 27.20 -24.20
C LYS A 148 -31.86 27.12 -22.90
N ILE A 149 -32.45 26.64 -21.80
CA ILE A 149 -31.75 26.45 -20.52
C ILE A 149 -30.64 25.43 -20.69
N ASN A 150 -30.93 24.29 -21.32
CA ASN A 150 -29.97 23.22 -21.54
C ASN A 150 -28.77 23.71 -22.36
N GLU A 151 -29.01 24.33 -23.52
CA GLU A 151 -27.96 24.89 -24.37
C GLU A 151 -27.13 25.95 -23.61
N ALA A 152 -27.80 26.90 -22.95
CA ALA A 152 -27.15 27.98 -22.24
C ALA A 152 -26.26 27.47 -21.11
N MET A 153 -26.71 26.50 -20.32
CA MET A 153 -25.94 25.96 -19.20
C MET A 153 -24.82 25.03 -19.68
N LEU A 154 -25.02 24.24 -20.74
CA LEU A 154 -23.97 23.43 -21.36
C LEU A 154 -22.80 24.30 -21.87
N ILE A 155 -23.08 25.47 -22.42
CA ILE A 155 -22.05 26.44 -22.78
C ILE A 155 -21.33 26.96 -21.52
N ARG A 156 -22.07 27.24 -20.44
CA ARG A 156 -21.50 27.75 -19.17
C ARG A 156 -20.73 26.70 -18.38
N LEU A 157 -20.94 25.41 -18.61
CA LEU A 157 -20.06 24.35 -18.11
C LEU A 157 -18.63 24.45 -18.67
N LYS A 158 -18.41 25.18 -19.77
CA LYS A 158 -17.07 25.44 -20.34
C LYS A 158 -16.54 26.83 -20.00
N ASP A 159 -17.15 27.52 -19.03
CA ASP A 159 -16.76 28.87 -18.66
C ASP A 159 -15.32 28.93 -18.14
N LYS A 160 -14.63 30.04 -18.43
CA LYS A 160 -13.27 30.30 -17.92
C LYS A 160 -13.22 30.38 -16.39
N PHE A 161 -14.28 30.87 -15.75
CA PHE A 161 -14.33 31.06 -14.30
C PHE A 161 -14.98 29.86 -13.61
N PRO A 162 -14.29 29.19 -12.68
CA PRO A 162 -14.82 28.00 -12.01
C PRO A 162 -16.17 28.23 -11.32
N ASN A 163 -16.36 29.36 -10.64
CA ASN A 163 -17.61 29.63 -9.93
C ASN A 163 -18.83 29.74 -10.85
N VAL A 164 -18.65 30.12 -12.12
CA VAL A 164 -19.73 30.11 -13.11
C VAL A 164 -20.08 28.65 -13.44
N ARG A 165 -19.07 27.81 -13.71
CA ARG A 165 -19.25 26.37 -13.95
C ARG A 165 -19.96 25.70 -12.78
N ILE A 166 -19.54 25.99 -11.53
CA ILE A 166 -20.17 25.45 -10.31
C ILE A 166 -21.67 25.76 -10.23
N GLN A 167 -22.13 26.92 -10.71
CA GLN A 167 -23.56 27.26 -10.70
C GLN A 167 -24.31 26.66 -11.89
N ALA A 168 -23.65 26.51 -13.04
CA ALA A 168 -24.23 25.87 -14.21
C ALA A 168 -24.46 24.36 -14.02
N VAL A 169 -23.65 23.69 -13.18
CA VAL A 169 -23.82 22.28 -12.84
C VAL A 169 -25.21 21.99 -12.24
N PRO A 170 -25.57 22.47 -11.05
CA PRO A 170 -26.86 22.11 -10.43
C PRO A 170 -28.07 22.59 -11.25
N ALA A 171 -27.94 23.64 -12.07
CA ALA A 171 -28.96 24.05 -13.01
C ALA A 171 -29.31 22.96 -14.04
N LEU A 172 -28.34 22.12 -14.43
CA LEU A 172 -28.55 20.98 -15.34
C LEU A 172 -28.90 19.69 -14.60
N SER A 173 -28.93 19.67 -13.26
CA SER A 173 -29.08 18.43 -12.49
C SER A 173 -30.42 17.74 -12.75
N ARG A 174 -31.52 18.51 -12.80
CA ARG A 174 -32.89 18.03 -13.12
C ARG A 174 -33.08 17.68 -14.59
N LEU A 175 -32.14 18.05 -15.47
CA LEU A 175 -32.24 17.87 -16.93
C LEU A 175 -31.36 16.70 -17.42
N GLN A 176 -30.85 15.87 -16.51
CA GLN A 176 -30.16 14.64 -16.84
C GLN A 176 -31.17 13.56 -17.21
N ASP A 177 -30.88 12.81 -18.28
CA ASP A 177 -31.55 11.55 -18.57
C ASP A 177 -30.53 10.40 -18.44
N PRO A 178 -30.52 9.66 -17.33
CA PRO A 178 -29.59 8.55 -17.13
C PRO A 178 -29.91 7.31 -17.98
N LYS A 179 -31.12 7.24 -18.57
CA LYS A 179 -31.54 6.11 -19.43
C LYS A 179 -31.05 6.28 -20.86
N ASP A 180 -30.90 7.53 -21.32
CA ASP A 180 -30.30 7.84 -22.62
C ASP A 180 -28.76 7.88 -22.56
N GLU A 181 -28.11 6.91 -23.21
CA GLU A 181 -26.65 6.84 -23.34
C GLU A 181 -26.05 8.08 -24.05
N ASN A 182 -26.85 8.79 -24.85
CA ASN A 182 -26.42 9.99 -25.59
C ASN A 182 -26.80 11.30 -24.87
N CYS A 183 -27.28 11.24 -23.62
CA CYS A 183 -27.62 12.43 -22.86
C CYS A 183 -26.41 13.40 -22.80
N SER A 184 -26.59 14.59 -23.35
CA SER A 184 -25.53 15.59 -23.48
C SER A 184 -25.02 16.07 -22.11
N VAL A 185 -25.91 16.21 -21.13
CA VAL A 185 -25.57 16.63 -19.76
C VAL A 185 -24.68 15.60 -19.07
N VAL A 186 -25.08 14.31 -19.08
CA VAL A 186 -24.33 13.22 -18.45
C VAL A 186 -22.94 13.08 -19.06
N ASN A 187 -22.83 13.18 -20.38
CA ASN A 187 -21.55 13.12 -21.08
C ASN A 187 -20.60 14.28 -20.70
N VAL A 188 -21.13 15.50 -20.56
CA VAL A 188 -20.33 16.64 -20.09
C VAL A 188 -19.96 16.50 -18.61
N TYR A 189 -20.86 16.00 -17.76
CA TYR A 189 -20.55 15.72 -16.36
C TYR A 189 -19.43 14.69 -16.21
N ASN A 190 -19.49 13.57 -16.93
CA ASN A 190 -18.41 12.58 -16.96
C ASN A 190 -17.07 13.21 -17.35
N THR A 191 -17.08 14.11 -18.33
CA THR A 191 -15.88 14.83 -18.77
C THR A 191 -15.37 15.79 -17.69
N LEU A 192 -16.25 16.58 -17.07
CA LEU A 192 -15.86 17.55 -16.03
C LEU A 192 -15.34 16.87 -14.77
N LEU A 193 -15.95 15.73 -14.40
CA LEU A 193 -15.59 14.99 -13.21
C LEU A 193 -14.14 14.50 -13.27
N GLU A 194 -13.62 14.17 -14.45
CA GLU A 194 -12.23 13.73 -14.63
C GLU A 194 -11.27 14.88 -14.96
N ASN A 195 -11.69 15.83 -15.80
CA ASN A 195 -10.77 16.76 -16.47
C ASN A 195 -10.82 18.20 -15.94
N ASP A 196 -11.81 18.59 -15.13
CA ASP A 196 -11.85 19.96 -14.62
C ASP A 196 -10.71 20.20 -13.63
N SER A 197 -9.91 21.25 -13.85
CA SER A 197 -8.78 21.61 -13.00
C SER A 197 -9.20 22.05 -11.59
N ASN A 198 -10.42 22.55 -11.40
CA ASN A 198 -10.93 23.05 -10.13
C ASN A 198 -11.71 21.98 -9.38
N SER A 199 -11.28 21.68 -8.14
CA SER A 199 -11.90 20.64 -7.32
C SER A 199 -13.33 20.94 -6.88
N GLU A 200 -13.70 22.21 -6.74
CA GLU A 200 -15.06 22.59 -6.36
C GLU A 200 -16.06 22.32 -7.49
N VAL A 201 -15.62 22.45 -8.75
CA VAL A 201 -16.43 22.06 -9.92
C VAL A 201 -16.63 20.55 -9.92
N ARG A 202 -15.56 19.76 -9.78
CA ARG A 202 -15.66 18.30 -9.68
C ARG A 202 -16.57 17.87 -8.54
N ARG A 203 -16.47 18.52 -7.39
CA ARG A 203 -17.34 18.26 -6.22
C ARG A 203 -18.81 18.58 -6.53
N ALA A 204 -19.09 19.72 -7.17
CA ALA A 204 -20.44 20.09 -7.56
C ALA A 204 -21.05 19.09 -8.57
N VAL A 205 -20.26 18.63 -9.54
CA VAL A 205 -20.70 17.59 -10.48
C VAL A 205 -21.00 16.29 -9.73
N LEU A 206 -20.11 15.88 -8.83
CA LEU A 206 -20.27 14.66 -8.04
C LEU A 206 -21.53 14.65 -7.17
N SER A 207 -21.94 15.80 -6.61
CA SER A 207 -23.20 15.88 -5.86
C SER A 207 -24.45 15.81 -6.75
N CYS A 208 -24.35 16.21 -8.02
CA CYS A 208 -25.50 16.33 -8.93
C CYS A 208 -25.66 15.15 -9.89
N ILE A 209 -24.57 14.44 -10.22
CA ILE A 209 -24.58 13.36 -11.20
C ILE A 209 -25.51 12.24 -10.75
N ALA A 210 -26.36 11.79 -11.66
CA ALA A 210 -27.24 10.65 -11.44
C ALA A 210 -26.45 9.33 -11.58
N PRO A 211 -26.52 8.40 -10.61
CA PRO A 211 -25.90 7.09 -10.75
C PRO A 211 -26.56 6.27 -11.86
N SER A 212 -25.75 5.78 -12.79
CA SER A 212 -26.13 4.88 -13.87
C SER A 212 -24.95 3.98 -14.23
N ALA A 213 -25.17 2.98 -15.09
CA ALA A 213 -24.10 2.12 -15.58
C ALA A 213 -22.93 2.91 -16.20
N GLN A 214 -23.23 4.03 -16.87
CA GLN A 214 -22.23 4.89 -17.52
C GLN A 214 -21.49 5.80 -16.52
N THR A 215 -22.17 6.32 -15.50
CA THR A 215 -21.59 7.30 -14.56
C THR A 215 -20.88 6.63 -13.37
N LEU A 216 -21.28 5.41 -12.99
CA LEU A 216 -20.74 4.71 -11.83
C LEU A 216 -19.20 4.57 -11.85
N PRO A 217 -18.54 4.17 -12.96
CA PRO A 217 -17.07 4.13 -13.00
C PRO A 217 -16.42 5.49 -12.74
N LYS A 218 -17.07 6.58 -13.17
CA LYS A 218 -16.59 7.95 -13.01
C LYS A 218 -16.75 8.44 -11.57
N ILE A 219 -17.88 8.09 -10.93
CA ILE A 219 -18.15 8.34 -9.50
C ILE A 219 -17.14 7.58 -8.64
N VAL A 220 -16.98 6.27 -8.85
CA VAL A 220 -16.00 5.44 -8.13
C VAL A 220 -14.58 5.97 -8.35
N GLY A 221 -14.24 6.43 -9.56
CA GLY A 221 -12.95 7.06 -9.84
C GLY A 221 -12.63 8.28 -8.98
N ARG A 222 -13.63 8.96 -8.39
CA ARG A 222 -13.41 10.13 -7.52
C ARG A 222 -12.94 9.81 -6.11
N ILE A 223 -12.96 8.55 -5.68
CA ILE A 223 -12.34 8.16 -4.40
C ILE A 223 -10.80 8.33 -4.41
N MET A 224 -10.20 8.45 -5.61
CA MET A 224 -8.77 8.72 -5.82
C MET A 224 -8.48 10.15 -6.26
N ASP A 225 -9.42 11.09 -6.07
CA ASP A 225 -9.20 12.49 -6.42
C ASP A 225 -8.07 13.12 -5.57
N VAL A 226 -7.27 13.98 -6.20
CA VAL A 226 -6.16 14.69 -5.52
C VAL A 226 -6.64 15.50 -4.31
N LYS A 227 -7.90 15.94 -4.28
CA LYS A 227 -8.47 16.73 -3.16
C LYS A 227 -9.31 15.87 -2.23
N GLU A 228 -8.98 15.93 -0.94
CA GLU A 228 -9.68 15.26 0.15
C GLU A 228 -11.20 15.46 0.13
N ALA A 229 -11.66 16.71 -0.02
CA ALA A 229 -13.10 17.02 0.01
C ALA A 229 -13.90 16.34 -1.11
N VAL A 230 -13.27 16.04 -2.25
CA VAL A 230 -13.92 15.32 -3.36
C VAL A 230 -13.99 13.83 -3.04
N ARG A 231 -12.90 13.24 -2.54
CA ARG A 231 -12.86 11.83 -2.11
C ARG A 231 -13.88 11.55 -1.01
N LYS A 232 -13.95 12.43 -0.01
CA LYS A 232 -14.95 12.37 1.06
C LYS A 232 -16.37 12.33 0.49
N LEU A 233 -16.73 13.29 -0.36
CA LEU A 233 -18.07 13.34 -0.97
C LEU A 233 -18.34 12.12 -1.85
N ALA A 234 -17.33 11.56 -2.53
CA ALA A 234 -17.51 10.36 -3.34
C ALA A 234 -18.04 9.19 -2.50
N TYR A 235 -17.47 8.97 -1.31
CA TYR A 235 -17.99 7.95 -0.39
C TYR A 235 -19.39 8.27 0.14
N GLU A 236 -19.72 9.55 0.37
CA GLU A 236 -21.09 9.94 0.77
C GLU A 236 -22.10 9.63 -0.34
N VAL A 237 -21.77 10.00 -1.59
CA VAL A 237 -22.62 9.73 -2.76
C VAL A 237 -22.77 8.23 -3.00
N LEU A 238 -21.70 7.45 -2.87
CA LEU A 238 -21.76 5.99 -2.99
C LEU A 238 -22.59 5.35 -1.88
N ALA A 239 -22.53 5.88 -0.66
CA ALA A 239 -23.31 5.36 0.47
C ALA A 239 -24.79 5.71 0.40
N GLU A 240 -25.13 6.89 -0.14
CA GLU A 240 -26.48 7.46 -0.13
C GLU A 240 -27.26 7.20 -1.44
N LYS A 241 -26.58 7.12 -2.59
CA LYS A 241 -27.24 7.04 -3.91
C LYS A 241 -26.97 5.76 -4.70
N VAL A 242 -26.03 4.90 -4.26
CA VAL A 242 -25.65 3.69 -5.01
C VAL A 242 -25.94 2.43 -4.18
N PRO A 243 -26.89 1.59 -4.60
CA PRO A 243 -27.15 0.33 -3.93
C PRO A 243 -25.94 -0.62 -4.00
N MET A 244 -25.66 -1.33 -2.91
CA MET A 244 -24.53 -2.27 -2.83
C MET A 244 -24.58 -3.37 -3.90
N LYS A 245 -25.79 -3.83 -4.25
CA LYS A 245 -26.02 -4.89 -5.25
C LYS A 245 -25.48 -4.53 -6.64
N VAL A 246 -25.44 -3.24 -6.98
CA VAL A 246 -24.96 -2.71 -8.27
C VAL A 246 -23.43 -2.77 -8.37
N LEU A 247 -22.74 -2.76 -7.22
CA LEU A 247 -21.29 -2.84 -7.15
C LEU A 247 -20.83 -4.29 -7.29
N SER A 248 -19.85 -4.54 -8.17
CA SER A 248 -19.12 -5.82 -8.21
C SER A 248 -18.32 -6.05 -6.93
N ILE A 249 -18.00 -7.31 -6.62
CA ILE A 249 -17.19 -7.68 -5.43
C ILE A 249 -15.85 -6.92 -5.43
N ALA A 250 -15.14 -6.92 -6.56
CA ALA A 250 -13.88 -6.17 -6.71
C ALA A 250 -14.03 -4.66 -6.44
N GLN A 251 -15.17 -4.05 -6.82
CA GLN A 251 -15.44 -2.65 -6.49
C GLN A 251 -15.71 -2.46 -5.00
N ARG A 252 -16.45 -3.38 -4.36
CA ARG A 252 -16.73 -3.33 -2.91
C ARG A 252 -15.41 -3.39 -2.11
N VAL A 253 -14.56 -4.37 -2.43
CA VAL A 253 -13.23 -4.54 -1.83
C VAL A 253 -12.36 -3.31 -2.06
N LYS A 254 -12.30 -2.80 -3.30
CA LYS A 254 -11.54 -1.58 -3.63
C LYS A 254 -12.00 -0.36 -2.82
N LEU A 255 -13.31 -0.15 -2.66
CA LEU A 255 -13.86 0.96 -1.88
C LEU A 255 -13.45 0.88 -0.41
N LEU A 256 -13.49 -0.32 0.18
CA LEU A 256 -13.07 -0.54 1.55
C LEU A 256 -11.55 -0.38 1.71
N GLN A 257 -10.77 -1.02 0.85
CA GLN A 257 -9.31 -0.98 0.89
C GLN A 257 -8.78 0.46 0.75
N GLN A 258 -9.31 1.23 -0.20
CA GLN A 258 -8.89 2.62 -0.42
C GLN A 258 -9.41 3.57 0.66
N GLY A 259 -10.65 3.34 1.13
CA GLY A 259 -11.30 4.20 2.09
C GLY A 259 -10.77 4.08 3.51
N LEU A 260 -10.52 2.85 3.97
CA LEU A 260 -9.99 2.57 5.31
C LEU A 260 -8.49 2.91 5.42
N ASN A 261 -7.74 2.78 4.32
CA ASN A 261 -6.32 3.12 4.24
C ASN A 261 -6.06 4.52 3.66
N ASP A 262 -7.07 5.39 3.67
CA ASP A 262 -6.92 6.77 3.19
C ASP A 262 -5.88 7.55 4.02
N ARG A 263 -5.19 8.52 3.42
CA ARG A 263 -4.27 9.41 4.16
C ARG A 263 -5.00 10.36 5.12
N SER A 264 -6.28 10.63 4.89
CA SER A 264 -7.09 11.55 5.69
C SER A 264 -8.12 10.81 6.53
N ASP A 265 -8.10 11.06 7.84
CA ASP A 265 -9.06 10.45 8.77
C ASP A 265 -10.49 10.92 8.51
N ALA A 266 -10.69 12.12 7.93
CA ALA A 266 -12.02 12.59 7.55
C ALA A 266 -12.68 11.72 6.46
N VAL A 267 -11.88 11.09 5.60
CA VAL A 267 -12.36 10.14 4.59
C VAL A 267 -12.64 8.79 5.23
N LYS A 268 -11.71 8.28 6.06
CA LYS A 268 -11.91 7.03 6.82
C LYS A 268 -13.21 7.06 7.63
N GLU A 269 -13.48 8.17 8.33
CA GLU A 269 -14.67 8.33 9.15
C GLU A 269 -15.97 8.26 8.33
N VAL A 270 -15.99 8.78 7.11
CA VAL A 270 -17.16 8.65 6.22
C VAL A 270 -17.36 7.20 5.79
N VAL A 271 -16.29 6.49 5.46
CA VAL A 271 -16.36 5.06 5.11
C VAL A 271 -16.92 4.26 6.28
N LYS A 272 -16.43 4.51 7.50
CA LYS A 272 -16.89 3.84 8.73
C LYS A 272 -18.35 4.15 9.06
N LYS A 273 -18.73 5.43 9.10
CA LYS A 273 -20.01 5.88 9.64
C LYS A 273 -21.14 5.96 8.62
N LYS A 274 -20.82 6.09 7.33
CA LYS A 274 -21.82 6.18 6.25
C LYS A 274 -21.83 4.94 5.37
N LEU A 275 -20.70 4.61 4.72
CA LEU A 275 -20.67 3.51 3.74
C LEU A 275 -20.93 2.15 4.40
N LEU A 276 -20.14 1.78 5.41
CA LEU A 276 -20.31 0.50 6.10
C LEU A 276 -21.67 0.39 6.79
N GLN A 277 -22.14 1.46 7.41
CA GLN A 277 -23.47 1.50 8.03
C GLN A 277 -24.62 1.43 7.00
N SER A 278 -24.41 1.93 5.78
CA SER A 278 -25.37 1.77 4.69
C SER A 278 -25.42 0.30 4.25
N TRP A 279 -24.26 -0.33 4.03
CA TRP A 279 -24.18 -1.74 3.61
C TRP A 279 -24.69 -2.71 4.68
N LEU A 280 -24.39 -2.46 5.95
CA LEU A 280 -24.90 -3.26 7.06
C LEU A 280 -26.43 -3.18 7.20
N ARG A 281 -27.03 -2.02 6.88
CA ARG A 281 -28.50 -1.90 6.81
C ARG A 281 -29.11 -2.76 5.71
N VAL A 282 -28.41 -2.91 4.58
CA VAL A 282 -28.82 -3.79 3.46
C VAL A 282 -28.70 -5.28 3.82
N THR A 283 -27.89 -5.64 4.81
CA THR A 283 -27.80 -7.00 5.36
C THR A 283 -28.63 -7.17 6.65
N GLU A 284 -29.53 -6.24 6.96
CA GLU A 284 -30.38 -6.26 8.16
C GLU A 284 -29.57 -6.36 9.48
N GLY A 285 -28.33 -5.90 9.50
CA GLY A 285 -27.44 -6.01 10.65
C GLY A 285 -26.62 -7.31 10.71
N ASP A 286 -26.78 -8.23 9.76
CA ASP A 286 -25.97 -9.44 9.68
C ASP A 286 -24.59 -9.15 9.10
N VAL A 287 -23.56 -9.35 9.92
CA VAL A 287 -22.16 -9.14 9.55
C VAL A 287 -21.63 -10.31 8.72
N LEU A 288 -22.09 -11.54 8.96
CA LEU A 288 -21.63 -12.72 8.22
C LEU A 288 -22.11 -12.66 6.77
N GLU A 289 -23.37 -12.25 6.55
CA GLU A 289 -23.88 -12.00 5.19
C GLU A 289 -23.15 -10.84 4.50
N LEU A 290 -22.70 -9.82 5.26
CA LEU A 290 -21.89 -8.75 4.70
C LEU A 290 -20.50 -9.25 4.26
N LEU A 291 -19.86 -10.11 5.06
CA LEU A 291 -18.60 -10.77 4.71
C LEU A 291 -18.79 -11.68 3.48
N HIS A 292 -19.88 -12.43 3.40
CA HIS A 292 -20.19 -13.26 2.25
C HIS A 292 -20.24 -12.45 0.94
N ARG A 293 -20.83 -11.25 1.01
CA ARG A 293 -20.90 -10.30 -0.12
C ARG A 293 -19.57 -9.62 -0.47
N LEU A 294 -18.51 -9.85 0.30
CA LEU A 294 -17.16 -9.33 0.06
C LEU A 294 -16.19 -10.37 -0.49
N ASP A 295 -16.53 -11.65 -0.44
CA ASP A 295 -15.64 -12.75 -0.84
C ASP A 295 -14.34 -12.76 -0.04
N VAL A 296 -14.47 -13.12 1.25
CA VAL A 296 -13.39 -12.94 2.24
C VAL A 296 -12.17 -13.85 2.01
N GLU A 297 -12.32 -14.93 1.26
CA GLU A 297 -11.21 -15.86 0.94
C GLU A 297 -10.12 -15.15 0.12
N ASP A 298 -10.55 -14.32 -0.84
CA ASP A 298 -9.65 -13.60 -1.74
C ASP A 298 -9.15 -12.26 -1.17
N CYS A 299 -9.74 -11.74 -0.08
CA CYS A 299 -9.38 -10.42 0.45
C CYS A 299 -9.35 -10.27 1.99
N PRO A 300 -8.72 -11.21 2.74
CA PRO A 300 -8.67 -11.15 4.20
C PRO A 300 -8.02 -9.84 4.70
N GLU A 301 -7.03 -9.29 3.99
CA GLU A 301 -6.38 -8.03 4.39
C GLU A 301 -7.29 -6.80 4.33
N VAL A 302 -8.44 -6.88 3.66
CA VAL A 302 -9.44 -5.81 3.61
C VAL A 302 -10.58 -6.08 4.59
N ALA A 303 -10.99 -7.35 4.70
CA ALA A 303 -12.04 -7.78 5.61
C ALA A 303 -11.68 -7.53 7.09
N VAL A 304 -10.43 -7.77 7.50
CA VAL A 304 -10.00 -7.56 8.90
C VAL A 304 -10.03 -6.07 9.31
N PRO A 305 -9.44 -5.11 8.57
CA PRO A 305 -9.61 -3.69 8.86
C PRO A 305 -11.07 -3.23 8.82
N MET A 306 -11.89 -3.81 7.95
CA MET A 306 -13.33 -3.52 7.88
C MET A 306 -14.06 -3.99 9.16
N LEU A 307 -13.80 -5.22 9.62
CA LEU A 307 -14.33 -5.74 10.88
C LEU A 307 -13.86 -4.90 12.07
N ASN A 308 -12.57 -4.58 12.16
CA ASN A 308 -12.03 -3.70 13.20
C ASN A 308 -12.68 -2.31 13.19
N ALA A 309 -12.95 -1.76 12.00
CA ALA A 309 -13.68 -0.52 11.85
C ALA A 309 -15.13 -0.63 12.34
N MET A 310 -15.83 -1.73 12.07
CA MET A 310 -17.19 -1.98 12.57
C MET A 310 -17.20 -2.21 14.09
N PHE A 311 -16.29 -3.02 14.61
CA PHE A 311 -16.14 -3.27 16.05
C PHE A 311 -15.87 -1.99 16.83
N SER A 312 -15.19 -1.01 16.23
CA SER A 312 -14.96 0.30 16.87
C SER A 312 -16.21 1.17 17.03
N LEU A 313 -17.33 0.81 16.38
CA LEU A 313 -18.60 1.53 16.45
C LEU A 313 -19.57 0.95 17.49
N SER A 314 -19.32 -0.28 17.97
CA SER A 314 -20.15 -0.99 18.95
C SER A 314 -19.44 -1.13 20.29
N SER A 315 -20.19 -1.35 21.38
CA SER A 315 -19.59 -1.67 22.66
C SER A 315 -19.02 -3.10 22.65
N ILE A 316 -17.97 -3.35 23.43
CA ILE A 316 -17.30 -4.65 23.50
C ILE A 316 -18.26 -5.75 23.99
N SER A 317 -19.13 -5.42 24.95
CA SER A 317 -20.17 -6.33 25.46
C SER A 317 -21.17 -6.75 24.38
N ASP A 318 -21.61 -5.81 23.54
CA ASP A 318 -22.58 -6.11 22.47
C ASP A 318 -21.95 -7.03 21.41
N LEU A 319 -20.66 -6.85 21.12
CA LEU A 319 -19.95 -7.71 20.15
C LEU A 319 -19.88 -9.16 20.61
N VAL A 320 -19.59 -9.39 21.90
CA VAL A 320 -19.54 -10.74 22.48
C VAL A 320 -20.92 -11.38 22.54
N GLN A 321 -21.96 -10.64 22.95
CA GLN A 321 -23.34 -11.14 22.97
C GLN A 321 -23.86 -11.50 21.58
N ASN A 322 -23.41 -10.78 20.55
CA ASN A 322 -23.80 -11.01 19.17
C ASN A 322 -22.95 -12.10 18.47
N CYS A 323 -21.92 -12.63 19.13
CA CYS A 323 -21.17 -13.79 18.63
C CYS A 323 -22.02 -15.05 18.80
N LYS A 324 -22.86 -15.30 17.80
CA LYS A 324 -23.73 -16.49 17.71
C LYS A 324 -22.90 -17.67 17.15
N ASN A 325 -23.37 -18.90 17.42
CA ASN A 325 -22.85 -20.16 16.85
C ASN A 325 -21.65 -20.80 17.57
N LEU A 326 -21.39 -20.45 18.83
CA LEU A 326 -20.45 -21.20 19.67
C LEU A 326 -21.19 -22.28 20.47
N ASP A 327 -20.66 -23.51 20.45
CA ASP A 327 -21.13 -24.64 21.24
C ASP A 327 -20.76 -24.52 22.73
N SER A 328 -21.09 -25.52 23.54
CA SER A 328 -20.74 -25.53 24.98
C SER A 328 -19.23 -25.49 25.25
N ARG A 329 -18.39 -25.83 24.27
CA ARG A 329 -16.93 -25.77 24.34
C ARG A 329 -16.38 -24.46 23.78
N LYS A 330 -17.25 -23.50 23.46
CA LYS A 330 -16.93 -22.21 22.84
C LYS A 330 -16.31 -22.38 21.45
N MET A 331 -16.79 -23.34 20.67
CA MET A 331 -16.31 -23.62 19.31
C MET A 331 -17.47 -23.64 18.32
N ILE A 332 -17.21 -23.23 17.08
CA ILE A 332 -18.16 -23.44 15.99
C ILE A 332 -18.13 -24.93 15.61
N PRO A 333 -19.28 -25.62 15.49
CA PRO A 333 -19.30 -27.00 15.01
C PRO A 333 -18.68 -27.13 13.61
N VAL A 334 -17.93 -28.22 13.35
CA VAL A 334 -17.22 -28.41 12.07
C VAL A 334 -18.16 -28.35 10.85
N GLU A 335 -19.40 -28.83 11.00
CA GLU A 335 -20.42 -28.83 9.96
C GLU A 335 -20.96 -27.43 9.63
N GLU A 336 -20.82 -26.46 10.54
CA GLU A 336 -21.31 -25.08 10.42
C GLU A 336 -20.19 -24.09 10.08
N LEU A 337 -18.94 -24.55 9.97
CA LEU A 337 -17.81 -23.67 9.63
C LEU A 337 -17.95 -23.11 8.21
N THR A 338 -17.76 -21.80 8.11
CA THR A 338 -17.70 -21.05 6.86
C THR A 338 -16.48 -20.14 6.90
N ALA A 339 -16.01 -19.66 5.74
CA ALA A 339 -14.89 -18.73 5.68
C ALA A 339 -15.19 -17.45 6.48
N GLU A 340 -16.43 -16.97 6.39
CA GLU A 340 -16.93 -15.76 7.04
C GLU A 340 -16.95 -15.88 8.55
N ASN A 341 -17.51 -16.97 9.11
CA ASN A 341 -17.61 -17.12 10.56
C ASN A 341 -16.25 -17.42 11.20
N ALA A 342 -15.37 -18.17 10.54
CA ALA A 342 -14.01 -18.42 11.02
C ALA A 342 -13.18 -17.13 11.06
N LEU A 343 -13.26 -16.33 9.99
CA LEU A 343 -12.59 -15.03 9.93
C LEU A 343 -13.16 -14.03 10.95
N TYR A 344 -14.49 -13.98 11.10
CA TYR A 344 -15.16 -13.12 12.07
C TYR A 344 -14.73 -13.47 13.49
N TRP A 345 -14.76 -14.76 13.84
CA TRP A 345 -14.40 -15.25 15.17
C TRP A 345 -12.95 -14.91 15.52
N ARG A 346 -11.99 -15.21 14.63
CA ARG A 346 -10.59 -14.82 14.82
C ARG A 346 -10.43 -13.30 14.95
N SER A 347 -11.04 -12.52 14.05
CA SER A 347 -10.94 -11.05 14.10
C SER A 347 -11.49 -10.47 15.39
N LEU A 348 -12.61 -11.01 15.89
CA LEU A 348 -13.21 -10.56 17.13
C LEU A 348 -12.30 -10.87 18.31
N CYS A 349 -11.75 -12.08 18.39
CA CYS A 349 -10.81 -12.47 19.44
C CYS A 349 -9.55 -11.57 19.46
N GLU A 350 -8.94 -11.31 18.31
CA GLU A 350 -7.80 -10.39 18.21
C GLU A 350 -8.18 -8.96 18.62
N TYR A 351 -9.36 -8.49 18.20
CA TYR A 351 -9.85 -7.16 18.56
C TYR A 351 -10.07 -7.03 20.07
N LEU A 352 -10.70 -8.01 20.71
CA LEU A 352 -10.89 -8.05 22.16
C LEU A 352 -9.56 -8.03 22.90
N LYS A 353 -8.61 -8.87 22.48
CA LYS A 353 -7.25 -8.90 23.04
C LYS A 353 -6.54 -7.54 22.94
N SER A 354 -6.78 -6.79 21.86
CA SER A 354 -6.22 -5.44 21.69
C SER A 354 -6.80 -4.37 22.64
N LYS A 355 -7.89 -4.65 23.35
CA LYS A 355 -8.55 -3.70 24.27
C LYS A 355 -8.02 -3.74 25.71
N GLY A 356 -6.97 -4.53 25.98
CA GLY A 356 -6.38 -4.66 27.31
C GLY A 356 -7.28 -5.46 28.26
N GLU A 357 -7.19 -5.17 29.56
CA GLU A 357 -7.80 -6.00 30.63
C GLU A 357 -9.33 -6.15 30.48
N GLU A 358 -10.05 -5.08 30.11
CA GLU A 358 -11.51 -5.13 29.90
C GLU A 358 -11.89 -6.08 28.75
N GLY A 359 -11.06 -6.12 27.70
CA GLY A 359 -11.24 -7.01 26.58
C GLY A 359 -10.90 -8.45 26.91
N GLU A 360 -9.87 -8.68 27.72
CA GLU A 360 -9.41 -10.01 28.14
C GLU A 360 -10.47 -10.74 28.98
N ALA A 361 -11.12 -10.05 29.92
CA ALA A 361 -12.21 -10.63 30.71
C ALA A 361 -13.41 -11.08 29.86
N LEU A 362 -13.68 -10.38 28.75
CA LEU A 362 -14.75 -10.73 27.81
C LEU A 362 -14.30 -11.78 26.78
N LEU A 363 -13.01 -11.81 26.44
CA LEU A 363 -12.40 -12.78 25.55
C LEU A 363 -12.55 -14.21 26.08
N GLU A 364 -12.41 -14.40 27.40
CA GLU A 364 -12.62 -15.69 28.06
C GLU A 364 -14.01 -16.31 27.78
N GLN A 365 -15.01 -15.52 27.40
CA GLN A 365 -16.36 -16.01 27.10
C GLN A 365 -16.45 -16.68 25.73
N ILE A 366 -15.60 -16.30 24.77
CA ILE A 366 -15.66 -16.75 23.37
C ILE A 366 -14.43 -17.54 22.92
N VAL A 367 -13.35 -17.53 23.71
CA VAL A 367 -12.14 -18.32 23.43
C VAL A 367 -12.23 -19.68 24.12
N PRO A 368 -11.96 -20.78 23.40
CA PRO A 368 -11.97 -22.12 23.95
C PRO A 368 -10.69 -22.43 24.73
N GLU A 369 -10.75 -23.47 25.57
CA GLU A 369 -9.57 -23.95 26.31
C GLU A 369 -8.51 -24.53 25.34
N PRO A 370 -7.20 -24.22 25.51
CA PRO A 370 -6.16 -24.60 24.56
C PRO A 370 -6.07 -26.11 24.28
N ALA A 371 -6.23 -26.94 25.31
CA ALA A 371 -6.14 -28.40 25.17
C ALA A 371 -7.27 -28.98 24.31
N ILE A 372 -8.50 -28.51 24.51
CA ILE A 372 -9.67 -28.97 23.76
C ILE A 372 -9.62 -28.44 22.33
N TYR A 373 -9.18 -27.19 22.17
CA TYR A 373 -9.04 -26.58 20.85
C TYR A 373 -7.99 -27.25 19.98
N ALA A 374 -6.89 -27.72 20.57
CA ALA A 374 -5.86 -28.45 19.84
C ALA A 374 -6.43 -29.68 19.12
N GLU A 375 -7.23 -30.50 19.81
CA GLU A 375 -7.91 -31.66 19.19
C GLU A 375 -8.88 -31.25 18.09
N TYR A 376 -9.63 -30.16 18.33
CA TYR A 376 -10.56 -29.63 17.35
C TYR A 376 -9.83 -29.22 16.06
N LEU A 377 -8.72 -28.50 16.17
CA LEU A 377 -7.90 -28.09 15.03
C LEU A 377 -7.34 -29.30 14.29
N LEU A 378 -6.78 -30.29 15.00
CA LEU A 378 -6.26 -31.51 14.40
C LEU A 378 -7.34 -32.25 13.59
N SER A 379 -8.53 -32.42 14.19
CA SER A 379 -9.65 -33.10 13.53
C SER A 379 -10.11 -32.38 12.27
N TYR A 380 -10.11 -31.05 12.28
CA TYR A 380 -10.46 -30.24 11.12
C TYR A 380 -9.42 -30.40 10.00
N LEU A 381 -8.13 -30.27 10.32
CA LEU A 381 -7.06 -30.35 9.34
C LEU A 381 -6.93 -31.76 8.73
N GLN A 382 -7.22 -32.82 9.49
CA GLN A 382 -7.30 -34.18 8.97
C GLN A 382 -8.49 -34.39 8.01
N SER A 383 -9.53 -33.56 8.10
CA SER A 383 -10.70 -33.61 7.21
C SER A 383 -10.49 -32.91 5.86
N ILE A 384 -9.33 -32.27 5.66
CA ILE A 384 -8.97 -31.61 4.41
C ILE A 384 -8.63 -32.70 3.37
N PRO A 385 -9.32 -32.72 2.20
CA PRO A 385 -9.16 -33.80 1.24
C PRO A 385 -7.83 -33.68 0.49
N VAL A 386 -7.12 -34.80 0.33
CA VAL A 386 -5.99 -34.90 -0.59
C VAL A 386 -6.52 -35.20 -2.00
N LEU A 387 -6.38 -34.24 -2.91
CA LEU A 387 -6.91 -34.36 -4.27
C LEU A 387 -6.05 -35.32 -5.12
N SER A 388 -6.70 -36.32 -5.73
CA SER A 388 -6.11 -37.16 -6.77
C SER A 388 -5.85 -36.36 -8.06
N GLU A 389 -5.00 -36.88 -8.96
CA GLU A 389 -4.68 -36.21 -10.24
C GLU A 389 -5.92 -35.80 -11.04
N LYS A 390 -6.96 -36.65 -11.08
CA LYS A 390 -8.22 -36.35 -11.77
C LYS A 390 -9.06 -35.27 -11.09
N GLN A 391 -8.98 -35.17 -9.75
CA GLN A 391 -9.70 -34.13 -8.99
C GLN A 391 -8.96 -32.79 -9.04
N ARG A 392 -7.64 -32.79 -9.27
CA ARG A 392 -6.86 -31.57 -9.53
C ARG A 392 -7.19 -30.91 -10.87
N GLU A 393 -7.92 -31.59 -11.76
CA GLU A 393 -8.43 -30.99 -13.01
C GLU A 393 -9.83 -30.37 -12.85
N ASP A 394 -10.54 -30.69 -11.77
CA ASP A 394 -11.87 -30.15 -11.46
C ASP A 394 -11.76 -28.89 -10.60
N PHE A 395 -12.08 -27.74 -11.20
CA PHE A 395 -12.06 -26.44 -10.53
C PHE A 395 -12.92 -26.40 -9.26
N SER A 396 -14.06 -27.10 -9.23
CA SER A 396 -14.94 -27.09 -8.05
C SER A 396 -14.31 -27.80 -6.84
N CYS A 397 -13.52 -28.85 -7.09
CA CYS A 397 -12.78 -29.55 -6.05
C CYS A 397 -11.62 -28.68 -5.51
N ILE A 398 -10.96 -27.91 -6.38
CA ILE A 398 -9.92 -26.95 -5.97
C ILE A 398 -10.51 -25.82 -5.13
N GLU A 399 -11.63 -25.24 -5.56
CA GLU A 399 -12.32 -24.17 -4.83
C GLU A 399 -12.70 -24.64 -3.42
N HIS A 400 -13.32 -25.82 -3.30
CA HIS A 400 -13.64 -26.40 -2.00
C HIS A 400 -12.41 -26.68 -1.12
N LEU A 401 -11.29 -27.12 -1.73
CA LEU A 401 -10.03 -27.29 -1.01
C LEU A 401 -9.50 -25.94 -0.50
N MET A 402 -9.50 -24.90 -1.34
CA MET A 402 -9.04 -23.56 -0.97
C MET A 402 -9.86 -22.97 0.18
N THR A 403 -11.19 -23.12 0.16
CA THR A 403 -12.05 -22.71 1.28
C THR A 403 -11.68 -23.43 2.58
N LYS A 404 -11.46 -24.75 2.53
CA LYS A 404 -11.04 -25.53 3.70
C LYS A 404 -9.66 -25.13 4.21
N GLU A 405 -8.71 -24.88 3.32
CA GLU A 405 -7.39 -24.36 3.69
C GLU A 405 -7.49 -22.98 4.33
N PHE A 406 -8.29 -22.07 3.76
CA PHE A 406 -8.54 -20.75 4.33
C PHE A 406 -9.11 -20.82 5.74
N ILE A 407 -10.16 -21.63 5.96
CA ILE A 407 -10.74 -21.85 7.29
C ILE A 407 -9.68 -22.45 8.23
N GLY A 408 -8.93 -23.45 7.78
CA GLY A 408 -7.83 -24.04 8.55
C GLY A 408 -6.77 -23.02 8.98
N GLN A 409 -6.46 -22.06 8.11
CA GLN A 409 -5.57 -20.94 8.42
C GLN A 409 -6.17 -20.01 9.47
N GLN A 410 -7.45 -19.63 9.35
CA GLN A 410 -8.13 -18.77 10.33
C GLN A 410 -8.18 -19.41 11.72
N LEU A 411 -8.46 -20.72 11.78
CA LEU A 411 -8.46 -21.49 13.02
C LEU A 411 -7.05 -21.58 13.61
N SER A 412 -6.03 -21.84 12.79
CA SER A 412 -4.64 -21.87 13.25
C SER A 412 -4.25 -20.53 13.90
N LEU A 413 -4.55 -19.41 13.25
CA LEU A 413 -4.24 -18.07 13.77
C LEU A 413 -4.97 -17.72 15.07
N LEU A 414 -6.14 -18.33 15.34
CA LEU A 414 -6.89 -18.14 16.59
C LEU A 414 -6.07 -18.55 17.83
N ILE A 415 -5.12 -19.47 17.68
CA ILE A 415 -4.21 -19.88 18.76
C ILE A 415 -3.50 -18.68 19.39
N GLY A 416 -3.15 -17.67 18.59
CA GLY A 416 -2.50 -16.44 19.08
C GLY A 416 -3.35 -15.64 20.07
N CYS A 417 -4.66 -15.90 20.16
CA CYS A 417 -5.58 -15.29 21.11
C CYS A 417 -5.77 -16.08 22.40
N MET A 418 -5.26 -17.32 22.47
CA MET A 418 -5.46 -18.20 23.61
C MET A 418 -4.48 -17.91 24.75
N ASP A 419 -4.89 -18.29 25.96
CA ASP A 419 -3.99 -18.25 27.11
C ASP A 419 -3.07 -19.48 27.10
N THR A 420 -1.79 -19.26 26.77
CA THR A 420 -0.75 -20.29 26.82
C THR A 420 0.09 -20.23 28.11
N THR A 421 -0.36 -19.50 29.14
CA THR A 421 0.32 -19.47 30.45
C THR A 421 0.10 -20.77 31.22
N GLU A 422 -1.05 -21.40 31.04
CA GLU A 422 -1.36 -22.70 31.62
C GLU A 422 -0.45 -23.79 31.03
N GLU A 423 0.27 -24.50 31.89
CA GLU A 423 1.28 -25.46 31.45
C GLU A 423 0.67 -26.68 30.75
N GLY A 424 -0.48 -27.18 31.23
CA GLY A 424 -1.18 -28.35 30.67
C GLY A 424 -1.68 -28.08 29.26
N GLY A 425 -2.50 -27.04 29.10
CA GLY A 425 -2.98 -26.58 27.80
C GLY A 425 -1.85 -26.30 26.81
N ARG A 426 -0.81 -25.57 27.22
CA ARG A 426 0.34 -25.27 26.37
C ARG A 426 1.07 -26.53 25.88
N LYS A 427 1.33 -27.50 26.77
CA LYS A 427 2.00 -28.76 26.38
C LYS A 427 1.17 -29.57 25.38
N ARG A 428 -0.15 -29.66 25.59
CA ARG A 428 -1.03 -30.38 24.65
C ARG A 428 -1.06 -29.70 23.29
N LEU A 429 -1.19 -28.38 23.27
CA LEU A 429 -1.20 -27.59 22.05
C LEU A 429 0.11 -27.75 21.25
N LEU A 430 1.27 -27.71 21.91
CA LEU A 430 2.56 -27.97 21.27
C LEU A 430 2.63 -29.37 20.66
N ALA A 431 2.21 -30.40 21.41
CA ALA A 431 2.22 -31.78 20.94
C ALA A 431 1.36 -31.98 19.69
N VAL A 432 0.16 -31.39 19.67
CA VAL A 432 -0.75 -31.47 18.53
C VAL A 432 -0.23 -30.67 17.33
N LEU A 433 0.34 -29.49 17.53
CA LEU A 433 0.97 -28.73 16.44
C LEU A 433 2.13 -29.49 15.79
N GLN A 434 2.94 -30.19 16.59
CA GLN A 434 3.98 -31.09 16.08
C GLN A 434 3.37 -32.24 15.27
N GLU A 435 2.32 -32.89 15.79
CA GLU A 435 1.59 -33.95 15.08
C GLU A 435 1.07 -33.47 13.72
N ILE A 436 0.42 -32.30 13.68
CA ILE A 436 -0.07 -31.68 12.43
C ILE A 436 1.08 -31.43 11.45
N LEU A 437 2.20 -30.91 11.92
CA LEU A 437 3.37 -30.67 11.05
C LEU A 437 4.05 -31.95 10.59
N ILE A 438 3.92 -33.06 11.31
CA ILE A 438 4.46 -34.36 10.91
C ILE A 438 3.55 -35.02 9.85
N LEU A 439 2.23 -34.86 9.96
CA LEU A 439 1.27 -35.49 9.05
C LEU A 439 1.59 -35.22 7.56
N PRO A 440 1.72 -36.27 6.71
CA PRO A 440 2.09 -36.10 5.31
C PRO A 440 0.99 -35.44 4.48
N THR A 441 -0.25 -35.46 4.95
CA THR A 441 -1.42 -34.89 4.26
C THR A 441 -1.63 -33.41 4.53
N THR A 442 -0.83 -32.81 5.42
CA THR A 442 -0.96 -31.38 5.77
C THR A 442 -0.61 -30.51 4.57
N SER A 443 -1.55 -29.64 4.17
CA SER A 443 -1.36 -28.76 3.02
C SER A 443 -0.18 -27.80 3.21
N LEU A 444 0.59 -27.62 2.14
CA LEU A 444 1.76 -26.73 2.12
C LEU A 444 1.39 -25.27 2.43
N SER A 445 0.17 -24.82 2.10
CA SER A 445 -0.29 -23.45 2.38
C SER A 445 -0.37 -23.14 3.88
N LEU A 446 -0.54 -24.16 4.73
CA LEU A 446 -0.69 -24.01 6.19
C LEU A 446 0.64 -24.15 6.95
N ILE A 447 1.67 -24.73 6.33
CA ILE A 447 2.92 -25.11 7.02
C ILE A 447 3.62 -23.91 7.63
N SER A 448 3.78 -22.82 6.88
CA SER A 448 4.42 -21.61 7.39
C SER A 448 3.68 -21.04 8.60
N SER A 449 2.35 -20.91 8.52
CA SER A 449 1.55 -20.38 9.62
C SER A 449 1.58 -21.29 10.85
N LEU A 450 1.47 -22.61 10.68
CA LEU A 450 1.52 -23.57 11.77
C LEU A 450 2.90 -23.62 12.45
N ALA A 451 3.98 -23.58 11.67
CA ALA A 451 5.35 -23.53 12.20
C ALA A 451 5.60 -22.20 12.94
N GLU A 452 5.14 -21.07 12.40
CA GLU A 452 5.22 -19.77 13.06
C GLU A 452 4.52 -19.78 14.42
N ILE A 453 3.31 -20.35 14.49
CA ILE A 453 2.54 -20.49 15.74
C ILE A 453 3.28 -21.39 16.74
N LEU A 454 3.76 -22.56 16.31
CA LEU A 454 4.51 -23.49 17.16
C LEU A 454 5.71 -22.77 17.81
N LEU A 455 6.50 -22.08 17.00
CA LEU A 455 7.71 -21.37 17.44
C LEU A 455 7.40 -20.16 18.32
N SER A 456 6.26 -19.50 18.13
CA SER A 456 5.83 -18.40 19.00
C SER A 456 5.52 -18.84 20.44
N ILE A 457 5.05 -20.09 20.62
CA ILE A 457 4.71 -20.66 21.93
C ILE A 457 5.97 -21.13 22.69
N ILE A 458 6.95 -21.66 21.95
CA ILE A 458 8.24 -22.08 22.52
C ILE A 458 9.11 -20.84 22.71
N LYS A 459 9.49 -20.50 23.95
CA LYS A 459 10.27 -19.29 24.23
C LYS A 459 11.79 -19.47 24.11
N ASP A 460 12.26 -20.71 24.11
CA ASP A 460 13.68 -21.06 24.17
C ASP A 460 14.18 -21.52 22.81
N ASP A 461 15.25 -20.88 22.30
CA ASP A 461 15.78 -21.12 20.96
C ASP A 461 16.37 -22.53 20.79
N ASP A 462 16.99 -23.10 21.84
CA ASP A 462 17.51 -24.48 21.79
C ASP A 462 16.37 -25.48 21.59
N LYS A 463 15.31 -25.35 22.39
CA LYS A 463 14.12 -26.19 22.24
C LYS A 463 13.43 -26.00 20.90
N ARG A 464 13.43 -24.79 20.34
CA ARG A 464 12.90 -24.54 18.98
C ARG A 464 13.68 -25.33 17.94
N ILE A 465 15.02 -25.28 17.99
CA ILE A 465 15.89 -26.01 17.07
C ILE A 465 15.69 -27.52 17.21
N GLU A 466 15.71 -28.04 18.45
CA GLU A 466 15.50 -29.46 18.74
C GLU A 466 14.14 -29.93 18.23
N THR A 467 13.06 -29.23 18.56
CA THR A 467 11.70 -29.56 18.11
C THR A 467 11.60 -29.57 16.58
N VAL A 468 12.17 -28.57 15.91
CA VAL A 468 12.12 -28.50 14.44
C VAL A 468 12.98 -29.59 13.81
N ALA A 469 14.15 -29.90 14.37
CA ALA A 469 14.99 -30.99 13.90
C ALA A 469 14.29 -32.34 14.03
N GLU A 470 13.56 -32.57 15.14
CA GLU A 470 12.72 -33.75 15.34
C GLU A 470 11.61 -33.84 14.29
N ILE A 471 10.84 -32.76 14.07
CA ILE A 471 9.78 -32.73 13.04
C ILE A 471 10.36 -33.02 11.65
N ILE A 472 11.48 -32.37 11.28
CA ILE A 472 12.13 -32.58 9.98
C ILE A 472 12.59 -34.04 9.84
N SER A 473 13.17 -34.62 10.90
CA SER A 473 13.59 -36.02 10.91
C SER A 473 12.40 -36.96 10.73
N GLU A 474 11.29 -36.74 11.43
CA GLU A 474 10.09 -37.60 11.33
C GLU A 474 9.41 -37.49 9.95
N VAL A 475 9.42 -36.30 9.35
CA VAL A 475 8.85 -36.08 8.01
C VAL A 475 9.74 -36.68 6.92
N ARG A 476 11.07 -36.54 7.04
CA ARG A 476 12.05 -36.97 6.03
C ARG A 476 12.43 -38.44 6.16
N GLU A 477 12.47 -38.98 7.37
CA GLU A 477 12.86 -40.36 7.68
C GLU A 477 11.78 -41.11 8.47
N PRO A 478 10.53 -41.21 7.96
CA PRO A 478 9.48 -41.92 8.68
C PRO A 478 9.86 -43.38 8.92
N ILE A 479 9.53 -43.88 10.11
CA ILE A 479 9.73 -45.27 10.49
C ILE A 479 8.69 -46.13 9.76
N VAL A 480 9.14 -47.00 8.86
CA VAL A 480 8.30 -47.96 8.15
C VAL A 480 8.60 -49.36 8.66
N THR A 481 7.57 -50.08 9.10
CA THR A 481 7.66 -51.48 9.49
C THR A 481 7.50 -52.36 8.26
N PHE A 482 8.49 -53.21 7.99
CA PHE A 482 8.38 -54.24 6.96
C PHE A 482 8.29 -55.62 7.63
N ASP A 483 7.35 -56.44 7.18
CA ASP A 483 7.39 -57.86 7.46
C ASP A 483 8.60 -58.45 6.72
N LYS A 484 9.61 -58.95 7.46
CA LYS A 484 10.69 -59.72 6.84
C LYS A 484 10.08 -60.88 6.05
N PRO A 485 10.32 -61.02 4.73
CA PRO A 485 9.90 -62.22 4.02
C PRO A 485 10.69 -63.39 4.60
N ILE A 486 10.04 -64.17 5.45
CA ILE A 486 10.64 -65.35 6.09
C ILE A 486 11.13 -66.27 4.96
N ASP A 487 12.42 -66.63 4.98
CA ASP A 487 13.01 -67.52 3.97
C ASP A 487 12.17 -68.81 3.89
N ALA A 488 11.76 -69.18 2.67
CA ALA A 488 10.96 -70.38 2.42
C ALA A 488 11.63 -71.66 2.98
N THR A 489 12.96 -71.66 3.13
CA THR A 489 13.70 -72.76 3.76
C THR A 489 13.53 -72.82 5.27
N GLU A 490 13.45 -71.67 5.95
CA GLU A 490 13.22 -71.53 7.40
C GLU A 490 11.79 -71.98 7.76
N ILE A 491 10.78 -71.54 7.01
CA ILE A 491 9.38 -71.98 7.13
C ILE A 491 9.29 -73.49 6.95
N ARG A 492 10.03 -74.05 5.98
CA ARG A 492 10.04 -75.49 5.72
C ARG A 492 10.69 -76.27 6.87
N LYS A 493 11.79 -75.78 7.45
CA LYS A 493 12.44 -76.38 8.64
C LYS A 493 11.53 -76.34 9.86
N GLN A 494 10.86 -75.21 10.12
CA GLN A 494 9.92 -75.06 11.25
C GLN A 494 8.71 -75.98 11.08
N LYS A 495 8.12 -76.06 9.87
CA LYS A 495 7.04 -77.02 9.57
C LYS A 495 7.48 -78.47 9.75
N LEU A 496 8.72 -78.82 9.39
CA LEU A 496 9.30 -80.14 9.59
C LEU A 496 9.44 -80.49 11.08
N LYS A 497 9.99 -79.58 11.89
CA LYS A 497 10.10 -79.75 13.35
C LYS A 497 8.73 -79.91 14.01
N LEU A 498 7.74 -79.11 13.59
CA LEU A 498 6.38 -79.19 14.11
C LEU A 498 5.68 -80.50 13.72
N ALA A 499 5.92 -81.01 12.50
CA ALA A 499 5.45 -82.32 12.08
C ALA A 499 6.11 -83.46 12.88
N GLU A 500 7.44 -83.40 13.10
CA GLU A 500 8.18 -84.38 13.89
C GLU A 500 7.66 -84.46 15.34
N ILE A 501 7.41 -83.32 15.96
CA ILE A 501 6.85 -83.27 17.33
C ILE A 501 5.42 -83.82 17.37
N LYS A 502 4.58 -83.52 16.37
CA LYS A 502 3.22 -84.10 16.28
C LYS A 502 3.25 -85.63 16.16
N VAL A 503 4.19 -86.17 15.38
CA VAL A 503 4.38 -87.63 15.24
C VAL A 503 4.80 -88.24 16.57
N LYS A 504 5.83 -87.68 17.23
CA LYS A 504 6.28 -88.16 18.56
C LYS A 504 5.15 -88.10 19.60
N LEU A 505 4.33 -87.06 19.55
CA LEU A 505 3.19 -86.88 20.46
C LEU A 505 2.11 -87.96 20.20
N PHE A 506 1.85 -88.29 18.94
CA PHE A 506 0.94 -89.37 18.57
C PHE A 506 1.48 -90.75 19.00
N GLU A 507 2.74 -91.06 18.72
CA GLU A 507 3.40 -92.30 19.15
C GLU A 507 3.38 -92.46 20.68
N THR A 508 3.66 -91.38 21.41
CA THR A 508 3.66 -91.38 22.88
C THR A 508 2.24 -91.54 23.44
N LYS A 509 1.21 -91.00 22.76
CA LYS A 509 -0.21 -91.20 23.12
C LYS A 509 -0.70 -92.62 22.86
N VAL A 510 -0.33 -93.21 21.74
CA VAL A 510 -0.65 -94.63 21.44
C VAL A 510 0.05 -95.56 22.43
N ALA A 511 1.34 -95.32 22.72
CA ALA A 511 2.06 -96.09 23.74
C ALA A 511 1.46 -95.92 25.14
N LEU A 512 0.88 -94.75 25.45
CA LEU A 512 0.15 -94.53 26.70
C LEU A 512 -1.15 -95.34 26.74
N GLU A 513 -1.92 -95.37 25.66
CA GLU A 513 -3.14 -96.21 25.54
C GLU A 513 -2.80 -97.70 25.72
N GLU A 514 -1.76 -98.19 25.06
CA GLU A 514 -1.27 -99.57 25.23
C GLU A 514 -0.84 -99.86 26.68
N CYS A 515 -0.17 -98.93 27.36
CA CYS A 515 0.20 -99.09 28.77
C CYS A 515 -1.02 -99.06 29.71
N ILE A 516 -2.07 -98.30 29.38
CA ILE A 516 -3.33 -98.26 30.14
C ILE A 516 -4.08 -99.59 29.98
N ASP A 517 -4.14 -100.14 28.78
CA ASP A 517 -4.76 -101.44 28.49
C ASP A 517 -4.05 -102.60 29.20
N LEU A 518 -2.73 -102.50 29.37
CA LEU A 518 -1.89 -103.48 30.08
C LEU A 518 -1.80 -103.25 31.61
N GLN A 519 -2.48 -102.23 32.16
CA GLN A 519 -2.46 -101.83 33.59
C GLN A 519 -1.04 -101.51 34.14
N ASP A 520 -0.10 -101.08 33.29
CA ASP A 520 1.24 -100.64 33.71
C ASP A 520 1.24 -99.14 34.04
N PHE A 521 0.75 -98.82 35.24
CA PHE A 521 0.55 -97.44 35.69
C PHE A 521 1.86 -96.66 35.93
N ASN A 522 2.97 -97.34 36.21
CA ASN A 522 4.27 -96.67 36.39
C ASN A 522 4.78 -96.12 35.05
N ARG A 523 4.70 -96.95 33.99
CA ARG A 523 5.13 -96.54 32.66
C ARG A 523 4.17 -95.53 32.02
N ALA A 524 2.87 -95.64 32.30
CA ALA A 524 1.86 -94.67 31.90
C ALA A 524 2.11 -93.27 32.50
N SER A 525 2.57 -93.17 33.77
CA SER A 525 2.88 -91.87 34.39
C SER A 525 4.02 -91.13 33.68
N VAL A 526 5.10 -91.85 33.33
CA VAL A 526 6.26 -91.29 32.61
C VAL A 526 5.88 -90.85 31.19
N LEU A 527 5.05 -91.62 30.49
CA LEU A 527 4.56 -91.26 29.16
C LEU A 527 3.64 -90.03 29.21
N LYS A 528 2.86 -89.88 30.29
CA LYS A 528 1.98 -88.70 30.50
C LYS A 528 2.79 -87.42 30.73
N GLU A 529 3.86 -87.47 31.54
CA GLU A 529 4.80 -86.35 31.68
C GLU A 529 5.44 -85.98 30.34
N LYS A 530 5.86 -86.99 29.57
CA LYS A 530 6.45 -86.77 28.25
C LYS A 530 5.48 -86.17 27.22
N ILE A 531 4.19 -86.51 27.29
CA ILE A 531 3.15 -85.86 26.48
C ILE A 531 3.00 -84.39 26.87
N THR A 532 3.00 -84.07 28.17
CA THR A 532 2.90 -82.67 28.61
C THR A 532 4.10 -81.83 28.18
N GLU A 533 5.31 -82.40 28.21
CA GLU A 533 6.52 -81.74 27.67
C GLU A 533 6.41 -81.50 26.16
N LEU A 534 6.00 -82.51 25.38
CA LEU A 534 5.84 -82.38 23.93
C LEU A 534 4.71 -81.40 23.54
N GLU A 535 3.64 -81.32 24.34
CA GLU A 535 2.56 -80.33 24.16
C GLU A 535 3.05 -78.91 24.49
N HIS A 536 3.91 -78.74 25.50
CA HIS A 536 4.52 -77.45 25.81
C HIS A 536 5.45 -76.97 24.68
N ILE A 537 6.36 -77.84 24.22
CA ILE A 537 7.30 -77.55 23.12
C ILE A 537 6.53 -77.24 21.83
N LYS A 538 5.43 -77.94 21.54
CA LYS A 538 4.56 -77.64 20.40
C LYS A 538 3.96 -76.25 20.50
N ASN A 539 3.49 -75.85 21.67
CA ASN A 539 2.88 -74.53 21.87
C ASN A 539 3.92 -73.41 21.78
N ASP A 540 5.15 -73.65 22.25
CA ASP A 540 6.25 -72.67 22.14
C ASP A 540 6.67 -72.47 20.68
N LEU A 541 6.76 -73.54 19.88
CA LEU A 541 7.05 -73.45 18.44
C LEU A 541 5.93 -72.78 17.63
N ILE A 542 4.68 -72.83 18.09
CA ILE A 542 3.57 -72.11 17.46
C ILE A 542 3.67 -70.62 17.78
N LYS A 543 3.97 -70.26 19.04
CA LYS A 543 4.18 -68.86 19.44
C LYS A 543 5.36 -68.21 18.73
N GLU A 544 6.47 -68.93 18.57
CA GLU A 544 7.64 -68.48 17.78
C GLU A 544 7.30 -68.28 16.29
N ALA A 545 6.31 -69.01 15.75
CA ALA A 545 5.89 -68.87 14.36
C ALA A 545 4.83 -67.77 14.14
N GLU A 546 4.13 -67.33 15.20
CA GLU A 546 3.10 -66.29 15.17
C GLU A 546 3.66 -64.88 15.46
N GLN A 547 4.89 -64.77 15.96
CA GLN A 547 5.59 -63.48 16.10
C GLN A 547 6.45 -63.21 14.85
N PRO A 548 6.01 -62.38 13.89
CA PRO A 548 6.93 -61.88 12.88
C PRO A 548 7.99 -61.02 13.57
N GLU A 549 9.27 -61.22 13.23
CA GLU A 549 10.33 -60.26 13.55
C GLU A 549 10.06 -58.99 12.73
N ILE A 550 9.41 -58.00 13.36
CA ILE A 550 9.19 -56.67 12.79
C ILE A 550 10.53 -55.94 12.88
N GLU A 551 11.14 -55.63 11.74
CA GLU A 551 12.34 -54.80 11.67
C GLU A 551 11.90 -53.38 11.27
N GLU A 552 12.12 -52.42 12.17
CA GLU A 552 11.86 -51.00 11.93
C GLU A 552 13.01 -50.43 11.10
N MET A 553 12.71 -49.94 9.89
CA MET A 553 13.70 -49.27 9.04
C MET A 553 13.25 -47.86 8.68
N ARG A 554 14.14 -46.89 8.83
CA ARG A 554 13.92 -45.50 8.41
C ARG A 554 14.08 -45.38 6.90
N VAL A 555 13.07 -44.84 6.21
CA VAL A 555 13.11 -44.62 4.76
C VAL A 555 13.28 -43.13 4.49
N GLU A 556 14.39 -42.75 3.86
CA GLU A 556 14.65 -41.34 3.49
C GLU A 556 13.78 -40.91 2.29
N LYS A 557 12.91 -39.93 2.51
CA LYS A 557 12.07 -39.29 1.50
C LYS A 557 12.79 -38.07 0.91
N ASN A 558 12.94 -38.08 -0.41
CA ASN A 558 13.56 -37.01 -1.19
C ASN A 558 12.64 -36.44 -2.28
N ASP A 559 11.32 -36.67 -2.15
CA ASP A 559 10.33 -36.07 -3.04
C ASP A 559 10.21 -34.55 -2.80
N PRO A 560 9.87 -33.76 -3.84
CA PRO A 560 9.90 -32.30 -3.76
C PRO A 560 8.89 -31.71 -2.78
N GLU A 561 7.71 -32.33 -2.59
CA GLU A 561 6.69 -31.84 -1.67
C GLU A 561 7.16 -31.99 -0.20
N THR A 562 7.75 -33.13 0.14
CA THR A 562 8.35 -33.38 1.47
C THR A 562 9.53 -32.47 1.73
N LEU A 563 10.46 -32.32 0.76
CA LEU A 563 11.62 -31.42 0.92
C LEU A 563 11.18 -29.96 1.09
N LEU A 564 10.20 -29.51 0.30
CA LEU A 564 9.66 -28.16 0.41
C LEU A 564 9.01 -27.93 1.78
N LYS A 565 8.23 -28.89 2.28
CA LYS A 565 7.64 -28.84 3.63
C LYS A 565 8.72 -28.70 4.71
N CYS A 566 9.76 -29.53 4.68
CA CYS A 566 10.87 -29.44 5.63
C CYS A 566 11.60 -28.10 5.57
N LEU A 567 11.86 -27.59 4.35
CA LEU A 567 12.50 -26.30 4.15
C LEU A 567 11.63 -25.13 4.61
N MET A 568 10.30 -25.19 4.44
CA MET A 568 9.37 -24.18 4.96
C MET A 568 9.41 -24.11 6.49
N ILE A 569 9.38 -25.26 7.17
CA ILE A 569 9.50 -25.32 8.64
C ILE A 569 10.86 -24.77 9.08
N CYS A 570 11.94 -25.17 8.40
CA CYS A 570 13.29 -24.67 8.67
C CYS A 570 13.39 -23.15 8.46
N TYR A 571 12.76 -22.61 7.42
CA TYR A 571 12.76 -21.18 7.15
C TYR A 571 12.06 -20.38 8.26
N GLU A 572 10.90 -20.85 8.75
CA GLU A 572 10.21 -20.22 9.87
C GLU A 572 11.05 -20.23 11.16
N LEU A 573 11.77 -21.33 11.43
CA LEU A 573 12.73 -21.39 12.53
C LEU A 573 13.79 -20.30 12.39
N LEU A 574 14.48 -20.27 11.26
CA LEU A 574 15.64 -19.40 11.04
C LEU A 574 15.27 -17.90 11.07
N LYS A 575 14.05 -17.54 10.67
CA LYS A 575 13.53 -16.16 10.77
C LYS A 575 13.30 -15.70 12.21
N GLN A 576 12.93 -16.60 13.12
CA GLN A 576 12.61 -16.27 14.51
C GLN A 576 13.79 -16.44 15.47
N MET A 577 14.85 -17.15 15.06
CA MET A 577 16.04 -17.35 15.88
C MET A 577 16.78 -16.06 16.17
N SER A 578 17.23 -15.90 17.42
CA SER A 578 18.05 -14.75 17.81
C SER A 578 19.48 -14.84 17.27
N PHE A 579 20.02 -13.71 16.82
CA PHE A 579 21.42 -13.60 16.33
C PHE A 579 22.50 -13.98 17.35
N VAL A 580 22.15 -14.02 18.64
CA VAL A 580 23.10 -14.39 19.72
C VAL A 580 23.44 -15.88 19.67
N LYS A 581 22.54 -16.71 19.15
CA LYS A 581 22.70 -18.15 19.18
C LYS A 581 23.77 -18.65 18.19
N GLY A 582 23.91 -17.97 17.05
CA GLY A 582 24.76 -18.42 15.95
C GLY A 582 24.31 -19.78 15.38
N ILE A 583 25.19 -20.40 14.59
CA ILE A 583 24.91 -21.71 13.99
C ILE A 583 25.46 -22.83 14.89
N GLY A 584 24.56 -23.47 15.64
CA GLY A 584 24.88 -24.63 16.46
C GLY A 584 25.11 -25.92 15.64
N SER A 585 25.56 -26.99 16.29
CA SER A 585 25.81 -28.30 15.65
C SER A 585 24.55 -28.88 15.00
N THR A 586 23.40 -28.77 15.66
CA THR A 586 22.11 -29.27 15.13
C THR A 586 21.69 -28.50 13.88
N THR A 587 21.80 -27.16 13.91
CA THR A 587 21.51 -26.32 12.74
C THR A 587 22.47 -26.61 11.59
N ASN A 588 23.76 -26.78 11.86
CA ASN A 588 24.74 -27.22 10.84
C ASN A 588 24.36 -28.59 10.26
N GLY A 589 23.87 -29.52 11.08
CA GLY A 589 23.34 -30.79 10.60
C GLY A 589 22.19 -30.61 9.61
N ILE A 590 21.27 -29.69 9.86
CA ILE A 590 20.17 -29.34 8.94
C ILE A 590 20.71 -28.65 7.67
N VAL A 591 21.71 -27.78 7.80
CA VAL A 591 22.34 -27.11 6.66
C VAL A 591 22.91 -28.12 5.66
N GLU A 592 23.72 -29.05 6.16
CA GLU A 592 24.41 -30.06 5.34
C GLU A 592 23.44 -31.11 4.78
N SER A 593 22.43 -31.52 5.56
CA SER A 593 21.51 -32.59 5.15
C SER A 593 20.33 -32.12 4.29
N LEU A 594 19.89 -30.86 4.43
CA LEU A 594 18.67 -30.35 3.80
C LEU A 594 18.89 -29.10 2.96
N ILE A 595 19.55 -28.07 3.51
CA ILE A 595 19.64 -26.74 2.86
C ILE A 595 20.59 -26.80 1.65
N LEU A 596 21.82 -27.25 1.81
CA LEU A 596 22.81 -27.30 0.72
C LEU A 596 22.36 -28.24 -0.42
N PRO A 597 21.87 -29.47 -0.16
CA PRO A 597 21.29 -30.31 -1.21
C PRO A 597 20.10 -29.65 -1.91
N GLY A 598 19.28 -28.91 -1.16
CA GLY A 598 18.11 -28.18 -1.67
C GLY A 598 18.45 -27.13 -2.73
N ILE A 599 19.62 -26.49 -2.67
CA ILE A 599 20.07 -25.48 -3.66
C ILE A 599 20.35 -26.11 -5.03
N THR A 600 20.73 -27.38 -5.07
CA THR A 600 21.03 -28.11 -6.30
C THR A 600 19.84 -28.90 -6.85
N ASN A 601 18.67 -28.81 -6.20
CA ASN A 601 17.49 -29.58 -6.57
C ASN A 601 16.94 -29.17 -7.94
N VAL A 602 16.38 -30.14 -8.69
CA VAL A 602 15.79 -29.89 -10.02
C VAL A 602 14.57 -28.94 -9.93
N HIS A 603 13.84 -28.95 -8.82
CA HIS A 603 12.62 -28.17 -8.65
C HIS A 603 12.92 -26.74 -8.15
N PRO A 604 12.52 -25.68 -8.91
CA PRO A 604 12.79 -24.29 -8.53
C PRO A 604 12.19 -23.87 -7.18
N ALA A 605 11.03 -24.43 -6.78
CA ALA A 605 10.40 -24.12 -5.49
C ALA A 605 11.26 -24.58 -4.30
N VAL A 606 11.88 -25.75 -4.41
CA VAL A 606 12.80 -26.30 -3.41
C VAL A 606 14.07 -25.43 -3.36
N ARG A 607 14.66 -25.12 -4.52
CA ARG A 607 15.83 -24.22 -4.60
C ARG A 607 15.55 -22.86 -3.99
N ASN A 608 14.40 -22.27 -4.28
CA ASN A 608 13.99 -20.97 -3.75
C ASN A 608 13.96 -20.97 -2.21
N MET A 609 13.31 -21.97 -1.61
CA MET A 609 13.23 -22.06 -0.15
C MET A 609 14.59 -22.37 0.47
N ALA A 610 15.40 -23.22 -0.16
CA ALA A 610 16.76 -23.51 0.29
C ALA A 610 17.65 -22.26 0.28
N VAL A 611 17.57 -21.42 -0.75
CA VAL A 611 18.29 -20.15 -0.84
C VAL A 611 17.86 -19.17 0.26
N LEU A 612 16.55 -19.11 0.56
CA LEU A 612 16.03 -18.31 1.68
C LEU A 612 16.57 -18.80 3.03
N CYS A 613 16.56 -20.12 3.27
CA CYS A 613 17.15 -20.71 4.47
C CYS A 613 18.65 -20.43 4.56
N LEU A 614 19.41 -20.63 3.47
CA LEU A 614 20.85 -20.34 3.43
C LEU A 614 21.12 -18.86 3.73
N GLY A 615 20.32 -17.96 3.17
CA GLY A 615 20.36 -16.54 3.45
C GLY A 615 20.17 -16.24 4.93
N CYS A 616 19.17 -16.83 5.58
CA CYS A 616 18.94 -16.66 7.01
C CYS A 616 20.06 -17.29 7.87
N CYS A 617 20.60 -18.46 7.51
CA CYS A 617 21.76 -19.04 8.17
C CYS A 617 22.97 -18.09 8.10
N ALA A 618 23.21 -17.48 6.93
CA ALA A 618 24.28 -16.50 6.78
C ALA A 618 24.08 -15.26 7.65
N LEU A 619 22.85 -14.86 7.99
CA LEU A 619 22.65 -13.77 8.96
C LEU A 619 23.02 -14.14 10.39
N GLN A 620 23.11 -15.43 10.73
CA GLN A 620 23.45 -15.89 12.08
C GLN A 620 24.95 -15.88 12.36
N ASP A 621 25.78 -16.11 11.34
CA ASP A 621 27.24 -16.22 11.49
C ASP A 621 27.98 -15.56 10.32
N LYS A 622 28.93 -14.68 10.66
CA LYS A 622 29.70 -13.90 9.68
C LYS A 622 30.65 -14.76 8.85
N ASP A 623 31.29 -15.76 9.43
CA ASP A 623 32.22 -16.63 8.72
C ASP A 623 31.44 -17.57 7.79
N PHE A 624 30.27 -18.05 8.24
CA PHE A 624 29.34 -18.79 7.39
C PHE A 624 28.87 -17.96 6.19
N ALA A 625 28.50 -16.69 6.41
CA ALA A 625 28.14 -15.77 5.33
C ALA A 625 29.27 -15.59 4.32
N HIS A 626 30.51 -15.42 4.79
CA HIS A 626 31.68 -15.28 3.93
C HIS A 626 31.89 -16.53 3.06
N GLN A 627 31.80 -17.73 3.65
CA GLN A 627 31.95 -19.00 2.94
C GLN A 627 30.90 -19.20 1.85
N HIS A 628 29.65 -18.82 2.11
CA HIS A 628 28.51 -19.11 1.22
C HIS A 628 28.10 -17.93 0.32
N LEU A 629 28.74 -16.76 0.44
CA LEU A 629 28.44 -15.61 -0.42
C LEU A 629 28.65 -15.93 -1.90
N ALA A 630 29.76 -16.60 -2.24
CA ALA A 630 30.06 -16.96 -3.63
C ALA A 630 28.95 -17.84 -4.24
N LEU A 631 28.38 -18.76 -3.46
CA LEU A 631 27.26 -19.60 -3.87
C LEU A 631 26.01 -18.76 -4.15
N LEU A 632 25.67 -17.81 -3.27
CA LEU A 632 24.54 -16.90 -3.49
C LEU A 632 24.72 -16.02 -4.74
N LEU A 633 25.95 -15.57 -5.03
CA LEU A 633 26.25 -14.81 -6.24
C LEU A 633 26.14 -15.67 -7.51
N GLN A 634 26.50 -16.95 -7.46
CA GLN A 634 26.28 -17.89 -8.56
C GLN A 634 24.79 -18.10 -8.83
N VAL A 635 24.00 -18.32 -7.77
CA VAL A 635 22.53 -18.42 -7.86
C VAL A 635 21.96 -17.16 -8.52
N LEU A 636 22.43 -15.98 -8.11
CA LEU A 636 21.98 -14.69 -8.64
C LEU A 636 22.24 -14.54 -10.15
N GLN A 637 23.26 -15.20 -10.72
CA GLN A 637 23.58 -15.15 -12.14
C GLN A 637 22.84 -16.22 -12.96
N ILE A 638 22.74 -17.45 -12.44
CA ILE A 638 22.36 -18.64 -13.22
C ILE A 638 20.86 -18.94 -13.11
N ASP A 639 20.27 -18.76 -11.92
CA ASP A 639 18.99 -19.38 -11.56
C ASP A 639 17.75 -18.67 -12.17
N ASP A 640 16.56 -19.22 -11.89
CA ASP A 640 15.26 -18.65 -12.23
C ASP A 640 15.01 -17.32 -11.50
N ILE A 641 14.16 -16.47 -12.07
CA ILE A 641 13.92 -15.10 -11.59
C ILE A 641 13.47 -15.08 -10.11
N THR A 642 12.61 -16.01 -9.70
CA THR A 642 12.13 -16.10 -8.31
C THR A 642 13.26 -16.44 -7.33
N VAL A 643 14.15 -17.37 -7.71
CA VAL A 643 15.30 -17.77 -6.90
C VAL A 643 16.34 -16.65 -6.86
N LYS A 644 16.57 -15.96 -7.99
CA LYS A 644 17.41 -14.76 -8.07
C LYS A 644 16.94 -13.66 -7.13
N LEU A 645 15.62 -13.42 -7.03
CA LEU A 645 15.06 -12.45 -6.09
C LEU A 645 15.37 -12.82 -4.63
N SER A 646 15.22 -14.10 -4.27
CA SER A 646 15.55 -14.60 -2.94
C SER A 646 17.04 -14.48 -2.62
N ALA A 647 17.91 -14.83 -3.59
CA ALA A 647 19.35 -14.65 -3.45
C ALA A 647 19.75 -13.18 -3.31
N LEU A 648 19.13 -12.29 -4.10
CA LEU A 648 19.40 -10.86 -4.05
C LEU A 648 19.05 -10.27 -2.68
N LYS A 649 17.89 -10.65 -2.12
CA LYS A 649 17.49 -10.28 -0.75
C LYS A 649 18.49 -10.79 0.28
N ALA A 650 18.85 -12.07 0.20
CA ALA A 650 19.82 -12.68 1.12
C ALA A 650 21.17 -11.95 1.09
N VAL A 651 21.68 -11.60 -0.10
CA VAL A 651 22.93 -10.85 -0.25
C VAL A 651 22.79 -9.45 0.34
N PHE A 652 21.72 -8.71 0.04
CA PHE A 652 21.53 -7.38 0.61
C PHE A 652 21.38 -7.40 2.13
N ASP A 653 20.66 -8.36 2.71
CA ASP A 653 20.49 -8.48 4.15
C ASP A 653 21.85 -8.76 4.83
N GLN A 654 22.70 -9.61 4.24
CA GLN A 654 24.05 -9.86 4.74
C GLN A 654 24.92 -8.61 4.68
N LEU A 655 24.89 -7.86 3.57
CA LEU A 655 25.63 -6.61 3.43
C LEU A 655 25.12 -5.52 4.39
N MET A 656 23.82 -5.51 4.67
CA MET A 656 23.18 -4.60 5.64
C MET A 656 23.54 -4.95 7.08
N LEU A 657 23.79 -6.22 7.40
CA LEU A 657 24.16 -6.67 8.74
C LEU A 657 25.67 -6.52 8.99
N PHE A 658 26.49 -7.12 8.13
CA PHE A 658 27.94 -7.22 8.33
C PHE A 658 28.74 -6.08 7.66
N GLY A 659 28.14 -5.37 6.71
CA GLY A 659 28.86 -4.43 5.85
C GLY A 659 29.54 -5.12 4.67
N ILE A 660 30.19 -4.33 3.82
CA ILE A 660 30.88 -4.82 2.63
C ILE A 660 32.31 -5.29 2.98
N GLU A 661 32.90 -4.70 4.03
CA GLU A 661 34.27 -4.95 4.49
C GLU A 661 34.58 -6.42 4.82
N PRO A 662 33.70 -7.18 5.50
CA PRO A 662 33.91 -8.61 5.79
C PRO A 662 34.05 -9.53 4.58
N PHE A 663 33.57 -9.11 3.42
CA PHE A 663 33.56 -9.92 2.20
C PHE A 663 34.77 -9.62 1.31
N LYS A 664 35.72 -8.83 1.81
CA LYS A 664 37.07 -8.71 1.27
C LYS A 664 37.79 -10.04 1.52
N VAL A 665 38.20 -10.72 0.45
CA VAL A 665 38.89 -12.01 0.55
C VAL A 665 40.25 -11.79 1.23
N LYS A 666 40.45 -12.33 2.44
CA LYS A 666 41.80 -12.61 2.94
C LYS A 666 42.20 -13.98 2.44
N LYS A 667 43.14 -14.06 1.50
CA LYS A 667 43.85 -15.32 1.26
C LYS A 667 44.69 -15.61 2.51
N THR A 668 44.29 -16.62 3.27
CA THR A 668 45.15 -17.24 4.29
C THR A 668 46.36 -17.83 3.58
N SER A 669 47.55 -17.28 3.83
CA SER A 669 48.80 -17.97 3.55
C SER A 669 48.87 -19.21 4.45
N ASP A 670 48.92 -20.40 3.84
CA ASP A 670 49.19 -21.66 4.54
C ASP A 670 50.51 -21.58 5.34
N PRO A 671 50.59 -22.16 6.54
CA PRO A 671 51.78 -22.12 7.37
C PRO A 671 52.66 -23.35 7.16
N GLU A 672 53.30 -23.50 6.00
CA GLU A 672 54.40 -24.49 5.85
C GLU A 672 55.49 -23.98 4.89
N SER A 673 56.47 -23.26 5.44
CA SER A 673 57.91 -23.46 5.14
C SER A 673 58.76 -22.49 5.97
N GLU A 674 59.23 -22.94 7.13
CA GLU A 674 60.47 -22.43 7.72
C GLU A 674 61.64 -23.02 6.91
N ASP A 675 62.41 -22.17 6.22
CA ASP A 675 63.88 -22.09 6.35
C ASP A 675 64.57 -21.27 5.25
N ALA A 676 65.68 -20.63 5.67
CA ALA A 676 66.78 -20.01 4.90
C ALA A 676 66.77 -18.49 4.62
N GLU A 677 67.19 -17.75 5.64
CA GLU A 677 68.24 -16.70 5.65
C GLU A 677 68.33 -15.61 4.55
N ILE A 678 67.91 -14.40 4.95
CA ILE A 678 68.67 -13.12 5.00
C ILE A 678 69.71 -12.87 3.87
N ARG A 679 69.39 -11.95 2.95
CA ARG A 679 70.18 -10.71 2.64
C ARG A 679 69.57 -9.86 1.51
N SER A 680 69.29 -8.58 1.82
CA SER A 680 69.05 -7.42 0.93
C SER A 680 67.85 -7.54 -0.02
N ARG A 681 66.86 -6.63 -0.06
CA ARG A 681 66.96 -5.17 -0.06
C ARG A 681 65.53 -4.62 0.06
N ASP A 682 65.32 -3.62 0.92
CA ASP A 682 64.06 -2.87 1.05
C ASP A 682 63.63 -2.29 -0.31
N CYS A 683 62.71 -2.95 -1.02
CA CYS A 683 62.03 -2.47 -2.24
C CYS A 683 60.81 -3.33 -2.66
N GLU A 684 60.56 -4.51 -2.08
CA GLU A 684 59.48 -5.42 -2.52
C GLU A 684 58.28 -5.53 -1.55
N GLU A 685 58.38 -5.02 -0.31
CA GLU A 685 57.26 -5.03 0.65
C GLU A 685 56.19 -3.95 0.37
N GLU A 686 56.56 -2.84 -0.29
CA GLU A 686 55.61 -1.80 -0.72
C GLU A 686 54.87 -2.21 -2.00
N GLU A 687 55.50 -2.97 -2.90
CA GLU A 687 54.83 -3.47 -4.11
C GLU A 687 53.82 -4.59 -3.80
N ASN A 688 54.10 -5.48 -2.84
CA ASN A 688 53.14 -6.53 -2.47
C ASN A 688 51.98 -5.98 -1.63
N LYS A 689 52.19 -4.99 -0.76
CA LYS A 689 51.08 -4.27 -0.08
C LYS A 689 50.21 -3.47 -1.05
N CYS A 690 50.81 -2.86 -2.08
CA CYS A 690 50.04 -2.18 -3.13
C CYS A 690 49.25 -3.19 -4.00
N LYS A 691 49.81 -4.34 -4.35
CA LYS A 691 49.11 -5.38 -5.13
C LYS A 691 47.99 -6.06 -4.34
N GLU A 692 48.19 -6.34 -3.05
CA GLU A 692 47.16 -6.87 -2.16
C GLU A 692 46.01 -5.86 -1.95
N ALA A 693 46.32 -4.57 -1.76
CA ALA A 693 45.29 -3.52 -1.65
C ALA A 693 44.54 -3.28 -2.97
N GLU A 694 45.20 -3.40 -4.12
CA GLU A 694 44.57 -3.30 -5.45
C GLU A 694 43.61 -4.48 -5.71
N GLU A 695 44.04 -5.73 -5.47
CA GLU A 695 43.19 -6.93 -5.59
C GLU A 695 41.99 -6.91 -4.61
N GLU A 696 42.18 -6.38 -3.40
CA GLU A 696 41.13 -6.22 -2.38
C GLU A 696 40.03 -5.24 -2.82
N THR A 697 40.40 -4.13 -3.48
CA THR A 697 39.43 -3.18 -4.02
C THR A 697 38.65 -3.73 -5.22
N ASP A 698 39.28 -4.59 -6.02
CA ASP A 698 38.66 -5.20 -7.20
C ASP A 698 37.54 -6.17 -6.86
N THR A 699 37.66 -6.96 -5.78
CA THR A 699 36.59 -7.90 -5.37
C THR A 699 35.31 -7.17 -4.94
N VAL A 700 35.45 -6.10 -4.15
CA VAL A 700 34.32 -5.23 -3.75
C VAL A 700 33.74 -4.50 -4.96
N HIS A 701 34.61 -4.03 -5.86
CA HIS A 701 34.18 -3.40 -7.10
C HIS A 701 33.35 -4.36 -7.95
N ASN A 702 33.79 -5.61 -8.11
CA ASN A 702 33.08 -6.64 -8.87
C ASN A 702 31.73 -7.00 -8.23
N LEU A 703 31.66 -7.12 -6.91
CA LEU A 703 30.41 -7.35 -6.18
C LEU A 703 29.42 -6.20 -6.41
N LEU A 704 29.85 -4.96 -6.20
CA LEU A 704 29.00 -3.79 -6.41
C LEU A 704 28.62 -3.60 -7.88
N GLN A 705 29.50 -3.95 -8.82
CA GLN A 705 29.22 -3.91 -10.24
C GLN A 705 28.17 -4.96 -10.62
N LEU A 706 28.26 -6.17 -10.07
CA LEU A 706 27.26 -7.22 -10.26
C LEU A 706 25.90 -6.77 -9.73
N LEU A 707 25.82 -6.30 -8.47
CA LEU A 707 24.56 -5.81 -7.88
C LEU A 707 24.00 -4.62 -8.65
N SER A 708 24.86 -3.69 -9.06
CA SER A 708 24.45 -2.52 -9.84
C SER A 708 24.00 -2.91 -11.25
N SER A 709 24.48 -4.01 -11.83
CA SER A 709 24.04 -4.46 -13.16
C SER A 709 22.54 -4.77 -13.21
N PHE A 710 21.96 -5.23 -12.09
CA PHE A 710 20.52 -5.51 -11.97
C PHE A 710 19.63 -4.26 -12.03
N LEU A 711 20.19 -3.05 -11.88
CA LEU A 711 19.45 -1.80 -12.12
C LEU A 711 18.99 -1.67 -13.59
N ASP A 712 19.70 -2.30 -14.53
CA ASP A 712 19.36 -2.31 -15.95
C ASP A 712 18.68 -3.62 -16.38
N SER A 713 18.25 -4.46 -15.42
CA SER A 713 17.53 -5.71 -15.71
C SER A 713 16.25 -5.44 -16.49
N GLU A 714 15.83 -6.36 -17.38
CA GLU A 714 14.54 -6.27 -18.07
C GLU A 714 13.36 -6.56 -17.13
N PHE A 715 13.60 -7.28 -16.02
CA PHE A 715 12.58 -7.65 -15.04
C PHE A 715 12.41 -6.57 -13.97
N SER A 716 11.18 -6.07 -13.85
CA SER A 716 10.79 -5.00 -12.91
C SER A 716 11.11 -5.36 -11.46
N GLU A 717 10.86 -6.60 -11.07
CA GLU A 717 11.07 -7.09 -9.70
C GLU A 717 12.54 -7.05 -9.32
N LEU A 718 13.44 -7.49 -10.22
CA LEU A 718 14.88 -7.48 -9.99
C LEU A 718 15.42 -6.05 -9.97
N ARG A 719 14.98 -5.17 -10.88
CA ARG A 719 15.34 -3.75 -10.86
C ARG A 719 14.94 -3.10 -9.54
N THR A 720 13.72 -3.37 -9.08
CA THR A 720 13.16 -2.79 -7.86
C THR A 720 13.92 -3.26 -6.63
N GLU A 721 14.18 -4.57 -6.51
CA GLU A 721 14.89 -5.13 -5.36
C GLU A 721 16.36 -4.69 -5.33
N ALA A 722 17.02 -4.60 -6.50
CA ALA A 722 18.37 -4.05 -6.62
C ALA A 722 18.44 -2.58 -6.20
N ALA A 723 17.51 -1.75 -6.72
CA ALA A 723 17.43 -0.35 -6.36
C ALA A 723 17.18 -0.18 -4.85
N GLU A 724 16.22 -0.92 -4.30
CA GLU A 724 15.86 -0.89 -2.88
C GLU A 724 17.03 -1.33 -1.97
N GLY A 725 17.71 -2.43 -2.31
CA GLY A 725 18.87 -2.90 -1.55
C GLY A 725 20.03 -1.92 -1.57
N LEU A 726 20.35 -1.34 -2.73
CA LEU A 726 21.41 -0.34 -2.86
C LEU A 726 21.10 0.93 -2.08
N VAL A 727 19.85 1.43 -2.11
CA VAL A 727 19.49 2.62 -1.31
C VAL A 727 19.47 2.33 0.18
N LYS A 728 19.13 1.12 0.63
CA LYS A 728 19.25 0.72 2.05
C LYS A 728 20.71 0.72 2.51
N LEU A 729 21.63 0.21 1.69
CA LEU A 729 23.07 0.26 1.97
C LEU A 729 23.59 1.70 2.04
N MET A 730 23.11 2.57 1.15
CA MET A 730 23.45 3.99 1.19
C MET A 730 22.88 4.68 2.43
N PHE A 731 21.61 4.48 2.74
CA PHE A 731 20.94 5.10 3.88
C PHE A 731 21.55 4.69 5.23
N SER A 732 22.01 3.45 5.36
CA SER A 732 22.71 2.96 6.57
C SER A 732 24.18 3.39 6.66
N GLY A 733 24.69 4.16 5.68
CA GLY A 733 26.08 4.63 5.66
C GLY A 733 27.11 3.53 5.34
N ARG A 734 26.66 2.36 4.85
CA ARG A 734 27.54 1.23 4.49
C ARG A 734 28.06 1.32 3.06
N LEU A 735 27.44 2.15 2.23
CA LEU A 735 27.82 2.40 0.84
C LEU A 735 27.70 3.89 0.55
N ILE A 736 28.78 4.54 0.09
CA ILE A 736 28.72 5.93 -0.36
C ILE A 736 29.37 5.99 -1.73
N GLY A 737 28.66 6.52 -2.73
CA GLY A 737 29.17 6.60 -4.09
C GLY A 737 28.34 7.52 -4.98
N ALA A 738 28.92 8.66 -5.35
CA ALA A 738 28.26 9.65 -6.21
C ALA A 738 27.91 9.10 -7.60
N ARG A 739 28.72 8.16 -8.14
CA ARG A 739 28.44 7.48 -9.42
C ARG A 739 27.19 6.61 -9.34
N LEU A 740 27.02 5.88 -8.24
CA LEU A 740 25.84 5.04 -8.03
C LEU A 740 24.60 5.90 -7.80
N LEU A 741 24.73 6.96 -6.99
CA LEU A 741 23.66 7.92 -6.76
C LEU A 741 23.19 8.56 -8.06
N SER A 742 24.13 8.96 -8.92
CA SER A 742 23.83 9.47 -10.26
C SER A 742 23.01 8.47 -11.07
N ARG A 743 23.39 7.18 -11.06
CA ARG A 743 22.67 6.13 -11.77
C ARG A 743 21.25 5.92 -11.21
N LEU A 744 21.07 5.97 -9.89
CA LEU A 744 19.76 5.86 -9.26
C LEU A 744 18.84 7.05 -9.61
N VAL A 745 19.38 8.27 -9.66
CA VAL A 745 18.63 9.46 -10.10
C VAL A 745 18.22 9.31 -11.57
N LEU A 746 19.13 8.85 -12.44
CA LEU A 746 18.81 8.57 -13.84
C LEU A 746 17.73 7.48 -13.97
N LEU A 747 17.81 6.41 -13.18
CA LEU A 747 16.83 5.33 -13.16
C LEU A 747 15.44 5.81 -12.74
N TRP A 748 15.36 6.73 -11.78
CA TRP A 748 14.11 7.31 -11.32
C TRP A 748 13.41 8.14 -12.40
N TYR A 749 14.17 8.90 -13.17
CA TYR A 749 13.65 9.71 -14.28
C TYR A 749 13.51 8.96 -15.60
N ASN A 750 14.10 7.77 -15.72
CA ASN A 750 14.05 6.97 -16.94
C ASN A 750 12.59 6.57 -17.27
N PRO A 751 12.06 6.90 -18.47
CA PRO A 751 10.71 6.48 -18.89
C PRO A 751 10.45 4.98 -18.78
N VAL A 752 11.48 4.13 -18.92
CA VAL A 752 11.35 2.66 -18.79
C VAL A 752 10.82 2.24 -17.41
N THR A 753 11.06 3.03 -16.36
CA THR A 753 10.59 2.73 -15.00
C THR A 753 9.24 3.38 -14.67
N GLU A 754 8.50 3.92 -15.65
CA GLU A 754 7.21 4.59 -15.41
C GLU A 754 6.17 3.68 -14.75
N ASP A 755 6.09 2.43 -15.22
CA ASP A 755 5.19 1.43 -14.67
C ASP A 755 5.72 0.76 -13.38
N ASP A 756 7.02 0.96 -13.05
CA ASP A 756 7.67 0.42 -11.86
C ASP A 756 7.34 1.27 -10.61
N THR A 757 6.06 1.28 -10.22
CA THR A 757 5.54 2.14 -9.15
C THR A 757 6.25 1.97 -7.80
N ARG A 758 6.57 0.73 -7.39
CA ARG A 758 7.32 0.45 -6.15
C ARG A 758 8.73 1.05 -6.19
N LEU A 759 9.44 0.90 -7.31
CA LEU A 759 10.78 1.46 -7.51
C LEU A 759 10.74 2.99 -7.43
N ARG A 760 9.83 3.63 -8.18
CA ARG A 760 9.74 5.10 -8.20
C ARG A 760 9.33 5.69 -6.86
N HIS A 761 8.44 5.03 -6.13
CA HIS A 761 8.10 5.43 -4.76
C HIS A 761 9.27 5.23 -3.79
N CYS A 762 9.98 4.09 -3.87
CA CYS A 762 11.16 3.81 -3.05
C CYS A 762 12.21 4.92 -3.21
N LEU A 763 12.61 5.23 -4.44
CA LEU A 763 13.59 6.27 -4.73
C LEU A 763 13.08 7.67 -4.37
N GLY A 764 11.80 7.96 -4.64
CA GLY A 764 11.19 9.24 -4.31
C GLY A 764 11.11 9.54 -2.81
N VAL A 765 10.99 8.50 -1.98
CA VAL A 765 11.08 8.62 -0.50
C VAL A 765 12.53 8.65 -0.04
N PHE A 766 13.40 7.84 -0.66
CA PHE A 766 14.80 7.76 -0.30
C PHE A 766 15.56 9.07 -0.52
N PHE A 767 15.46 9.70 -1.70
CA PHE A 767 16.33 10.85 -2.00
C PHE A 767 16.22 12.00 -0.99
N PRO A 768 15.01 12.47 -0.60
CA PRO A 768 14.88 13.50 0.43
C PRO A 768 15.37 13.04 1.81
N LEU A 769 15.03 11.82 2.23
CA LEU A 769 15.42 11.29 3.54
C LEU A 769 16.94 11.13 3.63
N PHE A 770 17.59 10.66 2.57
CA PHE A 770 19.04 10.50 2.51
C PHE A 770 19.75 11.84 2.46
N ALA A 771 19.31 12.76 1.59
CA ALA A 771 19.94 14.07 1.43
C ALA A 771 19.88 14.91 2.73
N TYR A 772 18.74 14.94 3.41
CA TYR A 772 18.54 15.80 4.57
C TYR A 772 19.00 15.17 5.90
N ALA A 773 19.50 13.93 5.88
CA ALA A 773 20.02 13.26 7.06
C ALA A 773 21.33 13.91 7.58
N ASN A 774 22.29 14.19 6.70
CA ASN A 774 23.57 14.79 7.07
C ASN A 774 24.25 15.50 5.88
N ARG A 775 25.30 16.29 6.15
CA ARG A 775 26.03 17.05 5.12
C ARG A 775 26.79 16.16 4.13
N ALA A 776 27.41 15.07 4.58
CA ALA A 776 28.16 14.15 3.72
C ALA A 776 27.26 13.54 2.62
N ASN A 777 26.00 13.25 2.94
CA ASN A 777 25.03 12.78 1.97
C ASN A 777 24.69 13.85 0.92
N GLN A 778 24.57 15.12 1.32
CA GLN A 778 24.39 16.24 0.39
C GLN A 778 25.61 16.45 -0.51
N GLU A 779 26.83 16.31 0.03
CA GLU A 779 28.06 16.34 -0.76
C GLU A 779 28.07 15.23 -1.82
N CYS A 780 27.57 14.05 -1.49
CA CYS A 780 27.42 12.97 -2.48
C CYS A 780 26.49 13.36 -3.65
N PHE A 781 25.39 14.08 -3.40
CA PHE A 781 24.54 14.63 -4.47
C PHE A 781 25.23 15.75 -5.26
N GLU A 782 26.01 16.59 -4.59
CA GLU A 782 26.79 17.67 -5.22
C GLU A 782 27.88 17.13 -6.14
N GLU A 783 28.54 16.04 -5.76
CA GLU A 783 29.47 15.29 -6.61
C GLU A 783 28.77 14.60 -7.78
N ALA A 784 27.56 14.06 -7.56
CA ALA A 784 26.76 13.42 -8.60
C ALA A 784 26.14 14.42 -9.60
N TYR A 785 26.12 15.72 -9.29
CA TYR A 785 25.42 16.75 -10.08
C TYR A 785 25.90 16.82 -11.54
N LEU A 786 27.18 17.11 -11.76
CA LEU A 786 27.73 17.25 -13.11
C LEU A 786 27.73 15.93 -13.90
N PRO A 787 28.14 14.77 -13.33
CA PRO A 787 28.05 13.48 -14.02
C PRO A 787 26.63 13.14 -14.47
N THR A 788 25.62 13.38 -13.63
CA THR A 788 24.20 13.12 -13.95
C THR A 788 23.75 13.96 -15.14
N LEU A 789 23.95 15.28 -15.07
CA LEU A 789 23.52 16.17 -16.15
C LEU A 789 24.30 15.94 -17.45
N ARG A 790 25.60 15.66 -17.39
CA ARG A 790 26.39 15.28 -18.56
C ARG A 790 25.86 14.01 -19.23
N THR A 791 25.44 13.02 -18.45
CA THR A 791 24.83 11.81 -18.99
C THR A 791 23.54 12.12 -19.76
N LEU A 792 22.72 13.03 -19.26
CA LEU A 792 21.50 13.48 -19.94
C LEU A 792 21.80 14.32 -21.19
N PHE A 793 22.78 15.23 -21.14
CA PHE A 793 23.16 16.04 -22.30
C PHE A 793 23.74 15.23 -23.46
N HIS A 794 24.42 14.13 -23.17
CA HIS A 794 25.05 13.26 -24.16
C HIS A 794 24.24 11.99 -24.48
N ALA A 795 23.00 11.90 -23.98
CA ALA A 795 22.14 10.75 -24.27
C ALA A 795 21.81 10.70 -25.77
N PRO A 796 22.08 9.57 -26.47
CA PRO A 796 21.73 9.44 -27.88
C PRO A 796 20.22 9.40 -28.07
N ALA A 797 19.73 9.79 -29.25
CA ALA A 797 18.29 9.84 -29.54
C ALA A 797 17.57 8.46 -29.45
N SER A 798 18.31 7.36 -29.44
CA SER A 798 17.80 6.01 -29.20
C SER A 798 17.60 5.68 -27.71
N SER A 799 18.14 6.50 -26.81
CA SER A 799 18.04 6.31 -25.35
C SER A 799 16.74 6.91 -24.83
N PRO A 800 16.03 6.23 -23.91
CA PRO A 800 14.84 6.78 -23.27
C PRO A 800 15.15 8.04 -22.42
N LEU A 801 16.42 8.26 -22.07
CA LEU A 801 16.85 9.44 -21.31
C LEU A 801 16.69 10.76 -22.08
N THR A 802 16.51 10.75 -23.40
CA THR A 802 16.27 11.96 -24.19
C THR A 802 14.92 12.60 -23.90
N GLU A 803 13.93 11.82 -23.42
CA GLU A 803 12.60 12.33 -23.07
C GLU A 803 12.58 13.07 -21.71
N VAL A 804 13.64 12.94 -20.92
CA VAL A 804 13.74 13.50 -19.58
C VAL A 804 13.92 15.02 -19.63
N ASP A 805 13.09 15.75 -18.88
CA ASP A 805 13.30 17.18 -18.65
C ASP A 805 14.48 17.41 -17.70
N ILE A 806 15.63 17.74 -18.30
CA ILE A 806 16.89 18.00 -17.60
C ILE A 806 16.74 19.17 -16.60
N GLY A 807 15.83 20.10 -16.85
CA GLY A 807 15.52 21.19 -15.92
C GLY A 807 14.99 20.68 -14.58
N ASN A 808 14.10 19.69 -14.60
CA ASN A 808 13.52 19.10 -13.38
C ASN A 808 14.58 18.31 -12.59
N VAL A 809 15.47 17.58 -13.28
CA VAL A 809 16.58 16.85 -12.63
C VAL A 809 17.54 17.82 -11.95
N SER A 810 17.90 18.92 -12.63
CA SER A 810 18.75 19.97 -12.06
C SER A 810 18.09 20.65 -10.86
N GLU A 811 16.80 20.98 -10.94
CA GLU A 811 16.04 21.55 -9.81
C GLU A 811 15.96 20.62 -8.61
N LEU A 812 15.73 19.32 -8.84
CA LEU A 812 15.75 18.31 -7.77
C LEU A 812 17.11 18.28 -7.07
N LEU A 813 18.20 18.13 -7.81
CA LEU A 813 19.52 18.00 -7.21
C LEU A 813 19.90 19.26 -6.41
N VAL A 814 19.55 20.44 -6.93
CA VAL A 814 19.70 21.70 -6.19
C VAL A 814 18.85 21.71 -4.92
N ASP A 815 17.62 21.21 -4.96
CA ASP A 815 16.74 21.15 -3.77
C ASP A 815 17.28 20.20 -2.68
N LEU A 816 17.82 19.06 -3.09
CA LEU A 816 18.39 18.06 -2.19
C LEU A 816 19.72 18.53 -1.54
N THR A 817 20.48 19.38 -2.22
CA THR A 817 21.73 19.96 -1.68
C THR A 817 21.54 21.21 -0.82
N ARG A 818 20.29 21.64 -0.58
CA ARG A 818 20.02 22.87 0.19
C ARG A 818 20.50 22.77 1.63
N PRO A 819 21.31 23.74 2.12
CA PRO A 819 21.67 23.78 3.54
C PRO A 819 20.47 24.05 4.45
N SER A 820 19.43 24.72 3.96
CA SER A 820 18.16 24.92 4.68
C SER A 820 17.39 23.62 4.95
N GLY A 821 17.57 22.59 4.12
CA GLY A 821 16.90 21.30 4.23
C GLY A 821 17.47 20.36 5.30
N LEU A 822 18.71 20.61 5.79
CA LEU A 822 19.34 19.78 6.82
C LEU A 822 18.54 19.80 8.13
N ASN A 823 18.37 18.60 8.72
CA ASN A 823 17.70 18.44 10.01
C ASN A 823 18.35 19.31 11.12
N PRO A 824 17.58 19.99 11.98
CA PRO A 824 18.11 20.89 13.01
C PRO A 824 19.10 20.23 13.98
N GLN A 825 18.96 18.93 14.25
CA GLN A 825 19.87 18.17 15.11
C GLN A 825 21.24 17.92 14.44
N ALA A 826 21.28 17.81 13.11
CA ALA A 826 22.51 17.69 12.32
C ALA A 826 23.25 19.02 12.12
N LYS A 827 22.66 20.16 12.55
CA LYS A 827 23.33 21.47 12.52
C LYS A 827 24.32 21.67 13.69
N ASN A 828 24.29 20.77 14.68
CA ASN A 828 25.14 20.84 15.88
C ASN A 828 26.37 19.92 15.84
N SER A 829 26.55 19.12 14.77
CA SER A 829 27.78 18.34 14.57
C SER A 829 28.94 19.27 14.19
N GLN A 830 30.14 18.94 14.67
CA GLN A 830 31.38 19.74 14.60
C GLN A 830 31.86 20.14 13.18
N ASP A 831 31.14 19.78 12.12
CA ASP A 831 31.44 20.06 10.71
C ASP A 831 30.69 21.27 10.12
N TYR A 832 30.34 22.26 10.94
CA TYR A 832 29.80 23.54 10.43
C TYR A 832 30.95 24.38 9.83
N GLN A 833 31.43 23.95 8.66
CA GLN A 833 32.37 24.74 7.86
C GLN A 833 31.65 25.99 7.34
N ASN A 834 32.36 27.11 7.28
CA ASN A 834 31.83 28.39 6.77
C ASN A 834 31.36 28.33 5.29
N LEU A 835 31.79 27.30 4.54
CA LEU A 835 31.43 27.01 3.15
C LEU A 835 30.32 25.95 3.10
N THR A 836 29.21 26.30 2.46
CA THR A 836 28.06 25.41 2.27
C THR A 836 28.26 24.50 1.05
N VAL A 837 27.50 23.40 0.97
CA VAL A 837 27.46 22.53 -0.22
C VAL A 837 27.08 23.32 -1.47
N HIS A 838 26.15 24.28 -1.32
CA HIS A 838 25.76 25.20 -2.39
C HIS A 838 26.87 26.14 -2.85
N ASP A 839 27.81 26.54 -1.98
CA ASP A 839 28.96 27.32 -2.39
C ASP A 839 29.90 26.50 -3.28
N SER A 840 30.17 25.23 -2.91
CA SER A 840 30.95 24.31 -3.75
C SER A 840 30.25 24.05 -5.09
N LEU A 841 28.94 23.79 -5.06
CA LEU A 841 28.14 23.57 -6.26
C LEU A 841 28.15 24.80 -7.18
N ALA A 842 28.10 26.02 -6.63
CA ALA A 842 28.19 27.25 -7.40
C ALA A 842 29.53 27.37 -8.14
N MET A 843 30.64 27.03 -7.48
CA MET A 843 31.97 27.01 -8.10
C MET A 843 32.04 25.97 -9.23
N LYS A 844 31.54 24.75 -8.99
CA LYS A 844 31.49 23.68 -10.01
C LYS A 844 30.64 24.08 -11.22
N ILE A 845 29.48 24.72 -10.99
CA ILE A 845 28.60 25.22 -12.05
C ILE A 845 29.27 26.37 -12.84
N CYS A 846 29.88 27.33 -12.16
CA CYS A 846 30.61 28.43 -12.83
C CYS A 846 31.72 27.91 -13.73
N ASN A 847 32.51 26.95 -13.22
CA ASN A 847 33.57 26.31 -13.99
C ASN A 847 33.02 25.54 -15.20
N ALA A 848 31.88 24.83 -15.04
CA ALA A 848 31.23 24.15 -16.16
C ALA A 848 30.76 25.12 -17.25
N ILE A 849 30.17 26.27 -16.87
CA ILE A 849 29.78 27.33 -17.83
C ILE A 849 31.00 27.92 -18.53
N LEU A 850 32.12 28.11 -17.82
CA LEU A 850 33.35 28.69 -18.41
C LEU A 850 34.09 27.73 -19.35
N MET A 851 33.92 26.41 -19.18
CA MET A 851 34.49 25.39 -20.06
C MET A 851 33.84 25.39 -21.44
N ASP A 852 32.51 25.47 -21.52
CA ASP A 852 31.79 25.66 -22.79
C ASP A 852 30.66 26.70 -22.64
N PRO A 853 30.96 28.00 -22.81
CA PRO A 853 29.99 29.08 -22.61
C PRO A 853 28.97 29.20 -23.75
N THR A 854 29.10 28.40 -24.81
CA THR A 854 28.23 28.41 -26.00
C THR A 854 27.24 27.27 -26.05
N ALA A 855 27.41 26.26 -25.19
CA ALA A 855 26.56 25.09 -25.18
C ALA A 855 25.12 25.41 -24.70
N PRO A 856 24.11 24.67 -25.21
CA PRO A 856 22.69 24.94 -24.91
C PRO A 856 22.31 24.67 -23.45
N ASP A 857 23.08 23.82 -22.76
CA ASP A 857 22.98 23.46 -21.34
C ASP A 857 23.31 24.62 -20.38
N VAL A 858 24.04 25.65 -20.83
CA VAL A 858 24.33 26.87 -20.04
C VAL A 858 23.07 27.51 -19.46
N ARG A 859 21.92 27.39 -20.13
CA ARG A 859 20.62 27.87 -19.61
C ARG A 859 20.19 27.17 -18.32
N ILE A 860 20.41 25.86 -18.25
CA ILE A 860 20.05 25.03 -17.09
C ILE A 860 20.99 25.38 -15.93
N TYR A 861 22.29 25.44 -16.20
CA TYR A 861 23.29 25.88 -15.22
C TYR A 861 23.02 27.29 -14.67
N ALA A 862 22.66 28.26 -15.52
CA ALA A 862 22.33 29.61 -15.09
C ALA A 862 21.04 29.67 -14.24
N LYS A 863 20.05 28.82 -14.56
CA LYS A 863 18.83 28.68 -13.75
C LYS A 863 19.15 28.08 -12.37
N ALA A 864 19.91 27.00 -12.33
CA ALA A 864 20.35 26.35 -11.10
C ALA A 864 21.11 27.31 -10.18
N LEU A 865 22.06 28.07 -10.74
CA LEU A 865 22.83 29.10 -10.02
C LEU A 865 21.92 30.18 -9.39
N SER A 866 20.81 30.52 -10.04
CA SER A 866 19.82 31.49 -9.51
C SER A 866 19.02 30.97 -8.32
N SER A 867 19.01 29.65 -8.10
CA SER A 867 18.28 28.97 -7.01
C SER A 867 19.17 28.50 -5.85
N LEU A 868 20.48 28.73 -5.92
CA LEU A 868 21.40 28.35 -4.85
C LEU A 868 21.30 29.29 -3.62
N GLU A 869 21.56 28.70 -2.46
CA GLU A 869 21.62 29.38 -1.16
C GLU A 869 23.10 29.64 -0.82
N LEU A 870 23.64 30.76 -1.30
CA LEU A 870 25.07 31.06 -1.18
C LEU A 870 25.41 31.78 0.13
N SER A 871 26.54 31.42 0.74
CA SER A 871 27.02 32.02 1.97
C SER A 871 27.69 33.38 1.72
N LYS A 872 27.93 34.15 2.79
CA LYS A 872 28.63 35.44 2.70
C LYS A 872 30.11 35.32 2.34
N TYR A 873 30.71 34.15 2.59
CA TYR A 873 32.15 33.93 2.49
C TYR A 873 32.63 33.67 1.06
N SER A 874 31.81 33.01 0.23
CA SER A 874 32.10 32.67 -1.18
C SER A 874 31.85 33.82 -2.17
N ILE A 875 31.23 34.92 -1.72
CA ILE A 875 30.76 36.01 -2.61
C ILE A 875 31.90 36.64 -3.41
N LYS A 876 33.08 36.87 -2.81
CA LYS A 876 34.18 37.56 -3.50
C LYS A 876 34.69 36.74 -4.69
N ASP A 877 34.89 35.44 -4.49
CA ASP A 877 35.40 34.55 -5.54
C ASP A 877 34.34 34.32 -6.64
N LEU A 878 33.07 34.13 -6.25
CA LEU A 878 31.96 33.99 -7.18
C LEU A 878 31.72 35.25 -8.02
N LEU A 879 31.90 36.46 -7.47
CA LEU A 879 31.77 37.71 -8.22
C LEU A 879 32.80 37.81 -9.36
N ILE A 880 34.02 37.31 -9.15
CA ILE A 880 35.07 37.27 -10.19
C ILE A 880 34.64 36.32 -11.32
N LEU A 881 34.15 35.13 -10.97
CA LEU A 881 33.66 34.16 -11.94
C LEU A 881 32.44 34.69 -12.71
N PHE A 882 31.50 35.36 -12.05
CA PHE A 882 30.36 36.00 -12.72
C PHE A 882 30.79 37.08 -13.71
N ASP A 883 31.82 37.87 -13.37
CA ASP A 883 32.39 38.86 -14.29
C ASP A 883 33.03 38.21 -15.52
N GLU A 884 33.66 37.05 -15.38
CA GLU A 884 34.21 36.29 -16.50
C GLU A 884 33.11 35.63 -17.33
N ILE A 885 32.09 35.05 -16.69
CA ILE A 885 30.95 34.41 -17.38
C ILE A 885 30.17 35.43 -18.20
N LEU A 886 29.89 36.63 -17.65
CA LEU A 886 29.19 37.70 -18.37
C LEU A 886 29.96 38.20 -19.61
N LYS A 887 31.29 38.06 -19.64
CA LYS A 887 32.10 38.36 -20.83
C LYS A 887 32.01 37.27 -21.89
N LYS A 888 31.93 35.99 -21.50
CA LYS A 888 32.02 34.83 -22.41
C LYS A 888 30.65 34.32 -22.91
N VAL A 889 29.62 34.32 -22.07
CA VAL A 889 28.28 33.83 -22.42
C VAL A 889 27.56 34.85 -23.30
N LYS A 890 27.02 34.41 -24.44
CA LYS A 890 26.34 35.28 -25.42
C LYS A 890 24.80 35.32 -25.26
N ASP A 891 24.22 34.36 -24.55
CA ASP A 891 22.75 34.30 -24.35
C ASP A 891 22.28 35.39 -23.36
N LYS A 892 21.45 36.32 -23.85
CA LYS A 892 20.89 37.43 -23.07
C LYS A 892 20.03 36.98 -21.89
N LEU A 893 19.39 35.81 -21.96
CA LEU A 893 18.59 35.31 -20.83
C LEU A 893 19.49 34.86 -19.68
N CYS A 894 20.56 34.13 -19.99
CA CYS A 894 21.56 33.71 -19.01
C CYS A 894 22.31 34.91 -18.42
N GLN A 895 22.71 35.87 -19.26
CA GLN A 895 23.34 37.11 -18.81
C GLN A 895 22.44 37.86 -17.80
N ARG A 896 21.15 38.05 -18.10
CA ARG A 896 20.21 38.70 -17.18
C ARG A 896 20.03 37.94 -15.87
N ALA A 897 20.01 36.61 -15.91
CA ALA A 897 19.91 35.79 -14.71
C ALA A 897 21.15 35.99 -13.82
N ILE A 898 22.35 35.93 -14.40
CA ILE A 898 23.62 36.10 -13.69
C ILE A 898 23.81 37.56 -13.20
N GLU A 899 23.41 38.55 -14.00
CA GLU A 899 23.39 39.95 -13.60
C GLU A 899 22.48 40.17 -12.40
N LYS A 900 21.29 39.56 -12.39
CA LYS A 900 20.36 39.63 -11.25
C LYS A 900 21.01 39.09 -9.98
N ILE A 901 21.60 37.89 -10.05
CA ILE A 901 22.34 37.26 -8.95
C ILE A 901 23.45 38.19 -8.44
N LYS A 902 24.26 38.74 -9.36
CA LYS A 902 25.33 39.68 -9.05
C LYS A 902 24.83 40.96 -8.38
N THR A 903 23.70 41.51 -8.80
CA THR A 903 23.10 42.70 -8.16
C THR A 903 22.58 42.40 -6.77
N ASP A 904 22.00 41.22 -6.56
CA ASP A 904 21.49 40.80 -5.25
C ASP A 904 22.66 40.57 -4.26
N PHE A 905 23.79 40.04 -4.72
CA PHE A 905 25.02 39.94 -3.91
C PHE A 905 25.64 41.28 -3.55
N ARG A 906 25.67 42.26 -4.48
CA ARG A 906 26.19 43.61 -4.19
C ARG A 906 25.35 44.34 -3.15
N LYS A 907 24.01 44.24 -3.23
CA LYS A 907 23.10 44.85 -2.24
C LYS A 907 23.28 44.28 -0.83
N HIS A 908 23.54 42.97 -0.70
CA HIS A 908 23.78 42.34 0.60
C HIS A 908 25.14 42.70 1.21
N ASN A 909 26.11 43.15 0.41
CA ASN A 909 27.46 43.51 0.86
C ASN A 909 27.56 44.99 1.30
N ASP A 910 26.74 45.88 0.72
CA ASP A 910 26.75 47.32 1.04
C ASP A 910 26.08 47.67 2.39
N ILE A 911 25.24 46.79 2.96
CA ILE A 911 24.60 47.00 4.27
C ILE A 911 25.62 46.87 5.44
N GLY A 912 26.82 46.35 5.19
CA GLY A 912 27.87 46.17 6.20
C GLY A 912 28.93 47.28 6.28
N LYS A 913 28.84 48.35 5.48
CA LYS A 913 29.89 49.39 5.37
C LYS A 913 29.59 50.75 6.02
N ASP A 914 28.40 50.95 6.61
CA ASP A 914 28.03 52.25 7.22
C ASP A 914 28.36 52.39 8.72
N HIS A 915 29.18 51.51 9.29
CA HIS A 915 29.68 51.64 10.68
C HIS A 915 31.20 51.55 10.77
N SER A 916 31.92 52.39 10.01
CA SER A 916 33.33 52.68 10.31
C SER A 916 33.81 54.00 9.70
N ALA A 917 33.26 55.12 10.16
CA ALA A 917 33.93 56.42 10.09
C ALA A 917 33.11 57.47 10.86
N VAL A 918 33.39 57.66 12.16
CA VAL A 918 33.53 58.97 12.82
C VAL A 918 34.10 58.68 14.22
N VAL A 919 35.40 58.86 14.40
CA VAL A 919 35.99 59.22 15.69
C VAL A 919 37.03 60.31 15.42
N GLN A 920 36.73 61.51 15.90
CA GLN A 920 37.58 62.62 16.32
C GLN A 920 36.58 63.73 16.71
N ASP A 921 36.66 64.47 17.79
CA ASP A 921 37.52 64.50 18.98
C ASP A 921 36.89 65.59 19.85
N THR A 922 36.57 65.35 21.13
CA THR A 922 36.48 66.39 22.19
C THR A 922 36.17 65.73 23.55
N GLY A 923 37.24 65.47 24.31
CA GLY A 923 37.49 66.08 25.63
C GLY A 923 36.65 65.71 26.86
N THR A 924 37.35 65.06 27.81
CA THR A 924 37.37 65.29 29.29
C THR A 924 36.07 64.98 30.10
N THR A 925 36.06 64.28 31.25
CA THR A 925 37.05 64.08 32.34
C THR A 925 36.54 63.02 33.33
N THR A 926 37.48 62.33 34.01
CA THR A 926 37.46 61.73 35.39
C THR A 926 36.53 60.53 35.67
N SER A 927 37.03 59.28 35.78
CA SER A 927 37.66 58.59 36.96
C SER A 927 36.63 58.22 38.03
N GLU A 928 36.56 57.01 38.62
CA GLU A 928 37.61 56.17 39.21
C GLU A 928 37.24 54.67 39.22
N ASP A 929 38.31 53.87 39.34
CA ASP A 929 38.43 52.41 39.44
C ASP A 929 37.77 51.76 40.68
N VAL A 930 37.60 50.42 40.66
CA VAL A 930 38.42 49.46 41.45
C VAL A 930 37.78 48.05 41.45
N ASN A 931 38.53 47.10 40.85
CA ASN A 931 38.82 45.68 41.18
C ASN A 931 37.80 44.80 41.93
N GLN A 932 37.43 43.66 41.32
CA GLN A 932 37.86 42.25 41.59
C GLN A 932 37.15 41.62 42.82
N ILE A 933 36.66 40.38 42.84
CA ILE A 933 37.37 39.08 42.84
C ILE A 933 36.32 37.92 42.88
N GLU A 934 36.55 36.87 42.08
CA GLU A 934 36.34 35.39 42.25
C GLU A 934 34.95 34.81 42.61
N ASP A 935 34.37 33.92 41.77
CA ASP A 935 34.53 32.43 41.70
C ASP A 935 33.90 31.72 42.93
N GLU A 936 33.18 30.60 42.89
CA GLU A 936 33.29 29.35 42.14
C GLU A 936 32.01 28.51 42.45
N GLU A 937 31.39 27.86 41.45
CA GLU A 937 31.27 26.39 41.29
C GLU A 937 30.07 25.59 41.88
N LYS A 938 29.53 24.76 40.95
CA LYS A 938 29.11 23.33 41.06
C LYS A 938 27.73 22.88 41.60
N LYS A 939 27.04 22.24 40.64
CA LYS A 939 26.46 20.87 40.62
C LYS A 939 25.10 20.57 41.29
N ALA A 940 24.16 20.24 40.40
CA ALA A 940 23.59 18.90 40.19
C ALA A 940 22.17 18.56 40.73
N THR A 941 21.34 18.17 39.75
CA THR A 941 20.45 16.99 39.68
C THR A 941 19.08 16.92 40.37
N VAL A 942 18.08 16.75 39.49
CA VAL A 942 16.92 15.83 39.47
C VAL A 942 15.78 16.04 40.49
N GLN A 943 14.56 16.28 39.97
CA GLN A 943 13.35 15.42 40.10
C GLN A 943 12.06 16.25 39.92
N THR A 944 11.23 15.81 38.98
CA THR A 944 9.80 16.14 38.78
C THR A 944 8.94 15.65 39.95
N PRO A 945 7.82 16.31 40.30
CA PRO A 945 6.48 15.82 39.87
C PRO A 945 5.41 16.95 39.64
N VAL A 946 4.50 16.85 38.66
CA VAL A 946 3.09 16.34 38.67
C VAL A 946 2.03 17.25 39.37
N ASN A 947 0.97 17.59 38.59
CA ASN A 947 -0.43 18.01 38.91
C ASN A 947 -0.68 19.34 39.67
N GLU A 948 -1.79 20.08 39.55
CA GLU A 948 -3.12 19.99 38.90
C GLU A 948 -3.78 21.41 38.94
N ASP A 949 -4.78 21.65 38.09
CA ASP A 949 -5.91 22.60 38.18
C ASP A 949 -5.69 24.12 38.46
N ASP A 950 -6.17 24.99 37.56
CA ASP A 950 -7.56 25.49 37.59
C ASP A 950 -7.85 26.62 36.55
N LYS A 951 -9.13 26.89 36.40
CA LYS A 951 -9.89 27.56 35.33
C LYS A 951 -9.68 29.06 35.02
N GLN A 952 -10.09 29.38 33.78
CA GLN A 952 -10.92 30.52 33.30
C GLN A 952 -10.28 31.83 32.73
N ASN A 953 -10.59 32.00 31.43
CA ASN A 953 -11.01 33.22 30.70
C ASN A 953 -10.14 34.49 30.66
N ALA A 954 -9.59 34.79 29.47
CA ALA A 954 -9.69 36.14 28.88
C ALA A 954 -9.40 36.15 27.36
N THR A 955 -10.34 36.69 26.60
CA THR A 955 -10.30 37.06 25.19
C THR A 955 -9.16 38.00 24.81
N ARG A 956 -8.43 37.72 23.70
CA ARG A 956 -7.86 38.79 22.85
C ARG A 956 -7.59 38.36 21.40
N LYS A 957 -8.15 39.14 20.49
CA LYS A 957 -8.00 39.11 19.02
C LYS A 957 -6.53 39.11 18.58
N MET A 958 -6.13 38.20 17.69
CA MET A 958 -4.92 38.35 16.87
C MET A 958 -5.27 38.60 15.39
N LYS A 959 -4.65 39.65 14.85
CA LYS A 959 -4.75 40.12 13.48
C LYS A 959 -3.96 39.20 12.55
N SER A 960 -4.60 38.75 11.47
CA SER A 960 -3.93 38.12 10.32
C SER A 960 -3.31 39.18 9.42
N THR A 961 -2.00 39.12 9.20
CA THR A 961 -1.29 39.99 8.26
C THR A 961 -1.25 39.33 6.88
N ARG A 962 -1.87 40.03 5.93
CA ARG A 962 -2.13 39.65 4.55
C ARG A 962 -0.90 39.97 3.68
N GLY A 963 -0.18 38.95 3.23
CA GLY A 963 0.92 39.07 2.26
C GLY A 963 0.37 39.20 0.83
N LYS A 964 0.77 40.28 0.13
CA LYS A 964 0.43 40.60 -1.26
C LYS A 964 1.20 39.70 -2.23
N THR A 965 0.51 39.10 -3.20
CA THR A 965 1.14 38.59 -4.44
C THR A 965 0.66 39.43 -5.61
N ASN A 966 1.60 40.14 -6.24
CA ASN A 966 1.42 40.87 -7.49
C ASN A 966 1.51 39.88 -8.65
N GLY A 967 0.55 39.99 -9.58
CA GLY A 967 0.54 39.25 -10.83
C GLY A 967 1.52 39.83 -11.86
N GLY A 968 2.12 38.94 -12.65
CA GLY A 968 2.88 39.24 -13.85
C GLY A 968 2.62 38.14 -14.89
N ARG A 969 1.74 38.44 -15.85
CA ARG A 969 1.29 37.57 -16.93
C ARG A 969 2.33 37.55 -18.06
N ARG A 970 2.64 36.38 -18.64
CA ARG A 970 3.06 36.27 -20.04
C ARG A 970 2.27 35.16 -20.73
N LYS A 971 1.64 35.55 -21.86
CA LYS A 971 0.96 34.69 -22.82
C LYS A 971 1.98 33.75 -23.47
N VAL A 972 1.62 32.47 -23.61
CA VAL A 972 2.15 31.60 -24.66
C VAL A 972 0.95 31.08 -25.44
N THR A 973 0.95 31.38 -26.73
CA THR A 973 0.08 30.86 -27.77
C THR A 973 0.65 29.53 -28.22
N THR A 974 -0.12 28.44 -28.13
CA THR A 974 0.17 27.18 -28.80
C THR A 974 -0.93 26.91 -29.82
N GLU A 975 -0.60 27.16 -31.09
CA GLU A 975 -1.31 26.57 -32.23
C GLU A 975 -0.86 25.11 -32.35
N ALA A 976 -1.78 24.17 -32.14
CA ALA A 976 -1.58 22.76 -32.45
C ALA A 976 -2.17 22.47 -33.83
N VAL A 977 -1.30 22.28 -34.82
CA VAL A 977 -1.68 21.79 -36.14
C VAL A 977 -1.85 20.27 -36.06
N ASN A 978 -3.11 19.83 -36.15
CA ASN A 978 -3.50 18.43 -36.32
C ASN A 978 -2.99 17.89 -37.67
N LYS A 979 -2.09 16.91 -37.65
CA LYS A 979 -1.88 15.99 -38.78
C LYS A 979 -2.36 14.59 -38.41
N ARG A 980 -3.57 14.29 -38.88
CA ARG A 980 -4.15 12.94 -38.94
C ARG A 980 -3.25 12.04 -39.80
N ARG A 981 -2.87 10.86 -39.28
CA ARG A 981 -2.49 9.71 -40.12
C ARG A 981 -3.50 8.59 -39.91
N ARG A 982 -4.09 8.20 -41.04
CA ARG A 982 -5.02 7.09 -41.23
C ARG A 982 -4.25 5.78 -41.04
N ASN A 983 -4.79 4.86 -40.24
CA ASN A 983 -4.40 3.46 -40.30
C ASN A 983 -4.97 2.86 -41.59
N LYS A 984 -4.07 2.29 -42.40
CA LYS A 984 -4.38 1.54 -43.61
C LYS A 984 -3.97 0.10 -43.32
N THR A 985 -4.95 -0.79 -43.32
CA THR A 985 -4.82 -2.25 -43.29
C THR A 985 -3.97 -2.70 -44.48
N ILE A 986 -2.94 -3.50 -44.22
CA ILE A 986 -2.20 -4.24 -45.24
C ILE A 986 -2.01 -5.66 -44.70
N GLU A 987 -2.76 -6.59 -45.29
CA GLU A 987 -2.47 -8.03 -45.29
C GLU A 987 -1.22 -8.28 -46.15
N PHE A 988 -0.35 -9.20 -45.73
CA PHE A 988 0.42 -10.05 -46.66
C PHE A 988 0.85 -11.34 -45.96
N ASP A 989 0.50 -12.46 -46.62
CA ASP A 989 1.03 -13.81 -46.45
C ASP A 989 2.55 -13.86 -46.68
N SER A 990 3.27 -14.75 -45.97
CA SER A 990 3.87 -15.98 -46.54
C SER A 990 4.99 -16.60 -45.66
N GLU A 991 4.85 -17.92 -45.51
CA GLU A 991 5.79 -19.02 -45.25
C GLU A 991 7.30 -18.76 -45.04
N SER A 992 7.86 -19.36 -43.98
CA SER A 992 8.96 -20.37 -44.06
C SER A 992 9.27 -20.94 -42.67
N GLY A 993 9.32 -22.26 -42.55
CA GLY A 993 9.57 -22.98 -41.31
C GLY A 993 11.04 -23.10 -40.93
N ASP A 994 11.26 -23.33 -39.63
CA ASP A 994 12.34 -24.16 -39.10
C ASP A 994 11.89 -24.69 -37.71
N GLU A 995 11.89 -26.02 -37.57
CA GLU A 995 11.54 -26.77 -36.37
C GLU A 995 12.71 -26.81 -35.38
N VAL A 996 12.49 -26.44 -34.12
CA VAL A 996 13.32 -26.82 -32.96
C VAL A 996 12.38 -27.14 -31.77
N PRO A 997 12.64 -28.17 -30.95
CA PRO A 997 11.63 -28.82 -30.11
C PRO A 997 11.27 -28.04 -28.83
N GLU A 998 9.99 -28.03 -28.48
CA GLU A 998 9.46 -27.46 -27.22
C GLU A 998 9.91 -28.27 -25.98
N PRO A 999 10.26 -27.61 -24.86
CA PRO A 999 10.25 -28.24 -23.55
C PRO A 999 8.84 -28.23 -22.93
N VAL A 1000 8.48 -29.38 -22.35
CA VAL A 1000 7.22 -29.68 -21.68
C VAL A 1000 6.92 -28.67 -20.56
N SER A 1001 5.82 -27.92 -20.70
CA SER A 1001 5.28 -27.03 -19.66
C SER A 1001 4.30 -27.75 -18.74
N VAL A 1002 4.54 -27.70 -17.42
CA VAL A 1002 3.62 -28.12 -16.34
C VAL A 1002 2.93 -26.85 -15.78
N PRO A 1003 1.65 -26.89 -15.37
CA PRO A 1003 0.76 -25.73 -15.42
C PRO A 1003 1.01 -24.75 -14.28
N SER A 1004 1.26 -23.49 -14.65
CA SER A 1004 1.16 -22.36 -13.71
C SER A 1004 -0.30 -21.91 -13.63
N SER A 1005 -0.80 -21.77 -12.40
CA SER A 1005 -2.14 -21.28 -12.05
C SER A 1005 -2.28 -19.77 -12.32
N ARG A 1006 -2.28 -19.38 -13.60
CA ARG A 1006 -2.87 -18.11 -14.04
C ARG A 1006 -4.20 -18.40 -14.75
N PRO A 1007 -5.30 -17.74 -14.36
CA PRO A 1007 -6.57 -17.93 -15.07
C PRO A 1007 -6.37 -17.54 -16.54
N SER A 1008 -6.74 -18.46 -17.44
CA SER A 1008 -6.67 -18.23 -18.88
C SER A 1008 -7.46 -16.97 -19.26
N ARG A 1009 -7.00 -16.26 -20.30
CA ARG A 1009 -7.67 -15.06 -20.86
C ARG A 1009 -9.16 -15.26 -21.13
N ARG A 1010 -9.61 -16.51 -21.28
CA ARG A 1010 -10.99 -16.95 -21.52
C ARG A 1010 -11.89 -16.86 -20.27
N ALA A 1011 -11.32 -16.99 -19.07
CA ALA A 1011 -12.03 -16.81 -17.80
C ALA A 1011 -12.34 -15.32 -17.53
N LYS A 1012 -11.44 -14.41 -17.93
CA LYS A 1012 -11.74 -12.96 -17.91
C LYS A 1012 -12.88 -12.61 -18.85
N THR A 1013 -12.97 -13.23 -20.02
CA THR A 1013 -14.06 -12.96 -20.99
C THR A 1013 -15.38 -13.55 -20.53
N ALA A 1014 -15.39 -14.76 -19.95
CA ALA A 1014 -16.60 -15.41 -19.44
C ALA A 1014 -17.14 -14.76 -18.14
N ALA A 1015 -16.25 -14.25 -17.27
CA ALA A 1015 -16.64 -13.45 -16.11
C ALA A 1015 -17.17 -12.06 -16.52
N ILE A 1016 -16.62 -11.45 -17.58
CA ILE A 1016 -17.11 -10.20 -18.20
C ILE A 1016 -18.48 -10.42 -18.89
N GLU A 1017 -18.72 -11.58 -19.50
CA GLU A 1017 -20.02 -11.91 -20.10
C GLU A 1017 -21.08 -12.28 -19.05
N LYS A 1018 -20.72 -12.92 -17.93
CA LYS A 1018 -21.63 -13.12 -16.78
C LYS A 1018 -21.91 -11.84 -15.97
N THR A 1019 -21.02 -10.84 -16.03
CA THR A 1019 -21.24 -9.50 -15.41
C THR A 1019 -21.89 -8.47 -16.34
N ARG A 1020 -22.23 -8.84 -17.58
CA ARG A 1020 -23.23 -8.12 -18.39
C ARG A 1020 -24.66 -8.39 -17.88
N MET A 1021 -24.86 -8.26 -16.57
CA MET A 1021 -26.20 -7.95 -16.08
C MET A 1021 -26.50 -6.52 -16.51
N ASN A 1022 -27.72 -6.29 -16.98
CA ASN A 1022 -28.18 -4.96 -17.36
C ASN A 1022 -28.20 -4.10 -16.09
N LEU A 1023 -27.07 -3.45 -15.78
CA LEU A 1023 -26.88 -2.59 -14.61
C LEU A 1023 -27.96 -1.51 -14.56
N THR A 1024 -28.48 -1.10 -15.72
CA THR A 1024 -29.62 -0.19 -15.86
C THR A 1024 -30.89 -0.78 -15.27
N GLY A 1025 -31.15 -2.09 -15.43
CA GLY A 1025 -32.29 -2.79 -14.83
C GLY A 1025 -32.21 -2.82 -13.30
N LEU A 1026 -31.07 -3.18 -12.72
CA LEU A 1026 -30.87 -3.25 -11.27
C LEU A 1026 -30.84 -1.87 -10.59
N ILE A 1027 -30.33 -0.83 -11.26
CA ILE A 1027 -30.38 0.56 -10.76
C ILE A 1027 -31.82 1.10 -10.83
N ASN A 1028 -32.59 0.73 -11.85
CA ASN A 1028 -33.98 1.16 -12.00
C ASN A 1028 -34.93 0.43 -11.03
N GLU A 1029 -34.80 -0.89 -10.88
CA GLU A 1029 -35.60 -1.69 -9.92
C GLU A 1029 -35.38 -1.23 -8.47
N ALA A 1030 -34.15 -0.83 -8.13
CA ALA A 1030 -33.81 -0.31 -6.80
C ALA A 1030 -34.07 1.19 -6.61
N ALA A 1031 -34.47 1.92 -7.65
CA ALA A 1031 -34.95 3.31 -7.53
C ALA A 1031 -36.48 3.38 -7.38
N ASP A 1032 -37.18 2.30 -7.74
CA ASP A 1032 -38.63 2.13 -7.59
C ASP A 1032 -39.02 1.42 -6.26
N GLU A 1033 -38.06 0.83 -5.54
CA GLU A 1033 -38.14 0.36 -4.13
C GLU A 1033 -37.55 1.39 -3.15
#